data_AF-A0A8T6RJK9-F1
#
_entry.id   AF-A0A8T6RJK9-F1
#
_cell.length_a   1.000
_cell.length_b   1.000
_cell.length_c   1.000
_cell.angle_alpha   90.00
_cell.angle_beta   90.00
_cell.angle_gamma   90.00
#
_symmetry.space_group_name_H-M   'P 1'
#
loop_
_entity.id
_entity.type
_entity.pdbx_description
1 polymer ?
#
loop_
_entity_poly.entity_id
_entity_poly.type
_entity_poly.pdbx_seq_one_letter_code
_entity_poly.pdbx_strand_id
1 'polypeptide(L)'
;MIRLLYEKKRIFTFEEFYEICSKKMALSDSEIFSGFHEIVGKKLVIEGSRLIRDEILNHKKRSKIFEYINKNPGFHFTHIISKMGIGPHAGRWHLKILEKFDFIKSRKFDRYKVYFNDNFPESREEMVFLLRKKNALEIFKIIVSNSEINANEIDKVLDLHYNTIQYYVKQLINSNLIESNSRNNVNVLMPVQGHLEFLSMFFDIKPIEVAIKPVISSIPSYSKEQPIELIKTVPLVEKPQDQEVKVIREYDYVGGDVRFKVAVQNHSEFIISKINVMITSTAQYLVDDKVKSIDLLSPGESRGIDFLLTPLTCGKSTIYATISYSDYKGKPQSLVINPKEIWIKCPLVTPKHASIEEILSWKKQLLNGSSSIEYHNVPDSQAFKIALDQISALDLSEIDMDESKKSATFSGIAKVTNDKMIIELKLHSQKINLNVWTSDLKQATGFLAYIKNLINISIENAKRFQIKAEKVGEKILDCFELSDRVKELNVECENRASVSDILLLINEIGVRLNRSFPDVTIVDSVGNWKENLETNFRPGEFINESNAIKLQFEILNWFQKIIDLTKNNLQVIESTFEESDIPLDEIKDKISELNKARLDQEKNYLHDILKYLMIIHKDTGLTLFEKGFFGFKLDPDLVGGFLTAIQSFGSEISSTETSMKKLVYKDFQIEIEDGDYVRAAIILKGESTIYLIKKLLDYVKYFEKKYENQLPEWSGNLQIFKDEDKDLENFFFNSIKKN
;
A
#
# COMPACT_ATOMS: atom_id res chain seq x y z
N MET A 1 1.52 27.45 24.21
CA MET A 1 2.30 26.27 24.64
C MET A 1 3.20 25.71 23.55
N ILE A 2 2.67 25.33 22.37
CA ILE A 2 3.48 25.01 21.18
C ILE A 2 4.53 26.12 20.89
N ARG A 3 4.11 27.39 20.99
CA ARG A 3 5.03 28.55 20.90
C ARG A 3 6.09 28.63 22.02
N LEU A 4 5.79 28.17 23.24
CA LEU A 4 6.72 28.18 24.39
C LEU A 4 7.77 27.06 24.31
N LEU A 5 7.37 25.86 23.83
CA LEU A 5 8.29 24.77 23.49
C LEU A 5 9.26 25.20 22.36
N TYR A 6 8.73 26.00 21.43
CA TYR A 6 9.47 26.50 20.28
C TYR A 6 10.48 27.62 20.60
N GLU A 7 10.19 28.53 21.53
CA GLU A 7 11.12 29.60 21.93
C GLU A 7 12.48 29.08 22.40
N LYS A 8 12.53 27.82 22.88
CA LYS A 8 13.77 27.13 23.26
C LYS A 8 14.56 26.54 22.08
N LYS A 9 14.03 26.58 20.84
CA LYS A 9 14.61 25.99 19.60
C LYS A 9 14.97 24.49 19.70
N ARG A 10 14.21 23.72 20.50
CA ARG A 10 14.43 22.28 20.72
C ARG A 10 13.52 21.41 19.84
N ILE A 11 13.84 20.13 19.80
CA ILE A 11 13.06 19.10 19.08
C ILE A 11 11.80 18.81 19.91
N PHE A 12 10.63 18.80 19.28
CA PHE A 12 9.39 18.50 19.98
C PHE A 12 9.31 17.00 20.31
N THR A 13 9.25 16.62 21.59
CA THR A 13 9.00 15.25 22.06
C THR A 13 7.83 15.20 23.03
N PHE A 14 7.25 14.02 23.22
CA PHE A 14 6.18 13.84 24.21
C PHE A 14 6.63 14.22 25.62
N GLU A 15 7.85 13.85 26.02
CA GLU A 15 8.39 14.12 27.35
C GLU A 15 8.50 15.62 27.65
N GLU A 16 9.00 16.41 26.69
CA GLU A 16 9.07 17.88 26.85
C GLU A 16 7.67 18.50 26.88
N PHE A 17 6.76 18.02 26.04
CA PHE A 17 5.37 18.49 26.05
C PHE A 17 4.70 18.20 27.40
N TYR A 18 4.87 16.98 27.91
CA TYR A 18 4.34 16.51 29.17
C TYR A 18 4.91 17.29 30.36
N GLU A 19 6.23 17.52 30.42
CA GLU A 19 6.86 18.29 31.49
C GLU A 19 6.34 19.73 31.59
N ILE A 20 6.09 20.40 30.47
CA ILE A 20 5.62 21.79 30.50
C ILE A 20 4.12 21.83 30.80
N CYS A 21 3.34 20.90 30.26
CA CYS A 21 1.90 20.81 30.54
C CYS A 21 1.63 20.47 32.01
N SER A 22 2.33 19.49 32.58
CA SER A 22 2.19 19.12 34.00
C SER A 22 2.61 20.24 34.96
N LYS A 23 3.60 21.06 34.60
CA LYS A 23 4.06 22.19 35.43
C LYS A 23 3.21 23.46 35.31
N LYS A 24 2.60 23.72 34.14
CA LYS A 24 1.92 24.99 33.86
C LYS A 24 0.40 24.88 33.75
N MET A 25 -0.15 23.67 33.77
CA MET A 25 -1.58 23.44 33.62
C MET A 25 -2.05 22.45 34.68
N ALA A 26 -3.19 22.74 35.30
CA ALA A 26 -3.89 21.80 36.17
C ALA A 26 -4.69 20.80 35.32
N LEU A 27 -3.98 19.99 34.52
CA LEU A 27 -4.54 18.93 33.69
C LEU A 27 -4.06 17.57 34.21
N SER A 28 -4.93 16.56 34.12
CA SER A 28 -4.56 15.18 34.42
C SER A 28 -3.65 14.60 33.33
N ASP A 29 -2.89 13.54 33.67
CA ASP A 29 -2.00 12.86 32.71
C ASP A 29 -2.75 12.37 31.46
N SER A 30 -3.99 11.92 31.63
CA SER A 30 -4.86 11.49 30.53
C SER A 30 -5.21 12.64 29.58
N GLU A 31 -5.50 13.83 30.11
CA GLU A 31 -5.81 15.02 29.32
C GLU A 31 -4.58 15.54 28.58
N ILE A 32 -3.39 15.48 29.21
CA ILE A 32 -2.13 15.86 28.56
C ILE A 32 -1.79 14.89 27.43
N PHE A 33 -1.91 13.58 27.68
CA PHE A 33 -1.68 12.53 26.69
C PHE A 33 -2.65 12.64 25.51
N SER A 34 -3.95 12.77 25.79
CA SER A 34 -4.99 12.98 24.78
C SER A 34 -4.74 14.27 23.98
N GLY A 35 -4.41 15.37 24.64
CA GLY A 35 -4.07 16.63 23.99
C GLY A 35 -2.83 16.55 23.11
N PHE A 36 -1.79 15.82 23.53
CA PHE A 36 -0.61 15.57 22.70
C PHE A 36 -0.99 14.78 21.44
N HIS A 37 -1.71 13.68 21.59
CA HIS A 37 -2.18 12.87 20.48
C HIS A 37 -3.09 13.65 19.53
N GLU A 38 -3.93 14.55 20.04
CA GLU A 38 -4.77 15.43 19.22
C GLU A 38 -3.92 16.42 18.41
N ILE A 39 -2.90 17.04 19.01
CA ILE A 39 -2.02 18.00 18.34
C ILE A 39 -1.14 17.31 17.28
N VAL A 40 -0.63 16.11 17.58
CA VAL A 40 0.12 15.27 16.63
C VAL A 40 -0.81 14.74 15.52
N GLY A 41 -2.01 14.30 15.87
CA GLY A 41 -3.04 13.83 14.93
C GLY A 41 -3.50 14.93 13.97
N LYS A 42 -3.63 16.17 14.46
CA LYS A 42 -3.88 17.37 13.63
C LYS A 42 -2.63 17.87 12.88
N LYS A 43 -1.49 17.20 13.06
CA LYS A 43 -0.17 17.58 12.51
C LYS A 43 0.17 19.05 12.73
N LEU A 44 -0.20 19.61 13.89
CA LEU A 44 0.19 20.95 14.32
C LEU A 44 1.68 20.98 14.70
N VAL A 45 2.16 19.85 15.20
CA VAL A 45 3.55 19.53 15.53
C VAL A 45 3.85 18.12 15.03
N ILE A 46 5.13 17.79 14.92
CA ILE A 46 5.54 16.42 14.63
C ILE A 46 6.66 16.07 15.58
N GLU A 47 6.54 14.94 16.26
CA GLU A 47 7.57 14.43 17.14
C GLU A 47 8.91 14.28 16.40
N GLY A 48 10.01 14.70 17.04
CA GLY A 48 11.31 14.74 16.39
C GLY A 48 11.55 15.95 15.48
N SER A 49 10.55 16.85 15.29
CA SER A 49 10.68 18.06 14.48
C SER A 49 10.89 19.31 15.34
N ARG A 50 11.70 20.25 14.84
CA ARG A 50 11.80 21.62 15.39
C ARG A 50 10.78 22.59 14.78
N LEU A 51 10.04 22.14 13.76
CA LEU A 51 9.09 22.95 12.99
C LEU A 51 7.66 22.70 13.45
N ILE A 52 6.85 23.75 13.46
CA ILE A 52 5.40 23.72 13.74
C ILE A 52 4.62 24.11 12.48
N ARG A 53 3.36 23.66 12.37
CA ARG A 53 2.52 23.83 11.17
C ARG A 53 2.41 25.29 10.72
N ASP A 54 2.21 26.21 11.65
CA ASP A 54 2.04 27.65 11.36
C ASP A 54 3.28 28.30 10.73
N GLU A 55 4.47 27.75 10.94
CA GLU A 55 5.72 28.30 10.41
C GLU A 55 6.17 27.69 9.08
N ILE A 56 5.48 26.64 8.63
CA ILE A 56 5.89 25.93 7.43
C ILE A 56 5.89 26.87 6.22
N LEU A 57 4.88 27.74 6.13
CA LEU A 57 4.75 28.71 5.04
C LEU A 57 5.52 30.02 5.28
N ASN A 58 6.03 30.30 6.49
CA ASN A 58 6.87 31.48 6.75
C ASN A 58 8.18 31.47 5.97
N HIS A 59 8.65 30.28 5.57
CA HIS A 59 9.85 30.16 4.77
C HIS A 59 9.55 30.47 3.30
N LYS A 60 10.17 31.53 2.76
CA LYS A 60 9.96 32.05 1.39
C LYS A 60 9.96 30.99 0.29
N LYS A 61 10.84 29.97 0.35
CA LYS A 61 10.86 28.90 -0.66
C LYS A 61 9.69 27.91 -0.52
N ARG A 62 9.24 27.63 0.71
CA ARG A 62 8.13 26.71 0.99
C ARG A 62 6.79 27.33 0.62
N SER A 63 6.56 28.60 0.98
CA SER A 63 5.36 29.34 0.53
C SER A 63 5.30 29.41 -1.01
N LYS A 64 6.41 29.74 -1.68
CA LYS A 64 6.47 29.73 -3.16
C LYS A 64 6.11 28.37 -3.77
N ILE A 65 6.66 27.27 -3.25
CA ILE A 65 6.34 25.92 -3.73
C ILE A 65 4.85 25.62 -3.50
N PHE A 66 4.34 25.89 -2.30
CA PHE A 66 2.94 25.65 -1.95
C PHE A 66 1.97 26.48 -2.81
N GLU A 67 2.20 27.78 -2.94
CA GLU A 67 1.42 28.66 -3.82
C GLU A 67 1.46 28.21 -5.27
N TYR A 68 2.63 27.74 -5.74
CA TYR A 68 2.76 27.21 -7.09
C TYR A 68 1.92 25.94 -7.29
N ILE A 69 1.96 25.00 -6.35
CA ILE A 69 1.17 23.76 -6.40
C ILE A 69 -0.33 24.06 -6.31
N ASN A 70 -0.76 25.00 -5.47
CA ASN A 70 -2.16 25.42 -5.37
C ASN A 70 -2.67 26.01 -6.70
N LYS A 71 -1.86 26.82 -7.38
CA LYS A 71 -2.21 27.40 -8.68
C LYS A 71 -2.06 26.39 -9.82
N ASN A 72 -1.16 25.43 -9.67
CA ASN A 72 -0.76 24.49 -10.73
C ASN A 72 -0.71 23.04 -10.22
N PRO A 73 -1.84 22.46 -9.78
CA PRO A 73 -1.90 21.08 -9.30
C PRO A 73 -1.51 20.07 -10.40
N GLY A 74 -0.95 18.93 -10.02
CA GLY A 74 -0.67 17.80 -10.92
C GLY A 74 0.68 17.85 -11.63
N PHE A 75 1.60 18.75 -11.25
CA PHE A 75 2.98 18.75 -11.78
C PHE A 75 3.91 17.84 -10.98
N HIS A 76 4.93 17.29 -11.66
CA HIS A 76 5.96 16.46 -11.05
C HIS A 76 7.12 17.28 -10.47
N PHE A 77 7.90 16.64 -9.59
CA PHE A 77 9.05 17.22 -8.87
C PHE A 77 9.94 18.13 -9.74
N THR A 78 10.48 17.60 -10.83
CA THR A 78 11.43 18.31 -11.71
C THR A 78 10.84 19.59 -12.29
N HIS A 79 9.55 19.59 -12.62
CA HIS A 79 8.88 20.77 -13.17
C HIS A 79 8.74 21.86 -12.09
N ILE A 80 8.27 21.49 -10.90
CA ILE A 80 8.02 22.41 -9.78
C ILE A 80 9.31 23.13 -9.39
N ILE A 81 10.38 22.38 -9.12
CA ILE A 81 11.65 22.96 -8.64
C ILE A 81 12.36 23.80 -9.72
N SER A 82 12.27 23.39 -10.99
CA SER A 82 12.81 24.15 -12.13
C SER A 82 12.11 25.50 -12.25
N LYS A 83 10.78 25.51 -12.18
CA LYS A 83 10.00 26.76 -12.23
C LYS A 83 10.25 27.67 -11.03
N MET A 84 10.53 27.10 -9.86
CA MET A 84 10.82 27.86 -8.62
C MET A 84 12.27 28.31 -8.51
N GLY A 85 13.18 27.85 -9.38
CA GLY A 85 14.62 28.14 -9.30
C GLY A 85 15.27 27.56 -8.04
N ILE A 86 14.84 26.38 -7.59
CA ILE A 86 15.33 25.73 -6.36
C ILE A 86 16.16 24.49 -6.72
N GLY A 87 17.33 24.35 -6.09
CA GLY A 87 18.18 23.17 -6.28
C GLY A 87 17.49 21.85 -5.86
N PRO A 88 17.75 20.71 -6.54
CA PRO A 88 17.02 19.47 -6.32
C PRO A 88 17.00 18.97 -4.87
N HIS A 89 18.13 19.04 -4.17
CA HIS A 89 18.23 18.57 -2.78
C HIS A 89 17.33 19.40 -1.83
N ALA A 90 17.42 20.73 -1.90
CA ALA A 90 16.57 21.63 -1.13
C ALA A 90 15.09 21.49 -1.50
N GLY A 91 14.79 21.30 -2.79
CA GLY A 91 13.42 21.06 -3.27
C GLY A 91 12.81 19.79 -2.70
N ARG A 92 13.56 18.67 -2.64
CA ARG A 92 13.10 17.41 -2.03
C ARG A 92 12.79 17.59 -0.55
N TRP A 93 13.67 18.28 0.18
CA TRP A 93 13.45 18.57 1.60
C TRP A 93 12.20 19.43 1.80
N HIS A 94 12.04 20.52 1.04
CA HIS A 94 10.86 21.39 1.15
C HIS A 94 9.56 20.67 0.84
N LEU A 95 9.50 19.85 -0.22
CA LEU A 95 8.32 19.05 -0.56
C LEU A 95 8.02 17.99 0.50
N LYS A 96 9.05 17.30 1.01
CA LYS A 96 8.90 16.32 2.10
C LYS A 96 8.31 16.98 3.35
N ILE A 97 8.77 18.18 3.71
CA ILE A 97 8.23 18.92 4.86
C ILE A 97 6.79 19.38 4.62
N LEU A 98 6.46 19.90 3.44
CA LEU A 98 5.09 20.29 3.10
C LEU A 98 4.12 19.09 3.10
N GLU A 99 4.58 17.92 2.66
CA GLU A 99 3.83 16.65 2.68
C GLU A 99 3.72 16.09 4.11
N LYS A 100 4.77 16.20 4.93
CA LYS A 100 4.76 15.76 6.34
C LYS A 100 3.73 16.51 7.19
N PHE A 101 3.47 17.78 6.85
CA PHE A 101 2.52 18.66 7.53
C PHE A 101 1.22 18.86 6.73
N ASP A 102 0.82 17.97 5.81
CA ASP A 102 -0.46 18.04 5.08
C ASP A 102 -0.77 19.41 4.46
N PHE A 103 0.23 20.07 3.89
CA PHE A 103 0.00 21.20 2.99
C PHE A 103 -0.19 20.71 1.56
N ILE A 104 0.49 19.62 1.20
CA ILE A 104 0.42 19.00 -0.12
C ILE A 104 0.35 17.49 0.04
N LYS A 105 -0.22 16.83 -0.97
CA LYS A 105 -0.18 15.37 -1.12
C LYS A 105 0.44 15.00 -2.45
N SER A 106 0.92 13.77 -2.56
CA SER A 106 1.45 13.24 -3.80
C SER A 106 0.69 12.02 -4.32
N ARG A 107 0.72 11.85 -5.63
CA ARG A 107 0.08 10.74 -6.36
C ARG A 107 1.00 10.25 -7.47
N LYS A 108 0.89 8.97 -7.80
CA LYS A 108 1.65 8.36 -8.89
C LYS A 108 0.73 8.17 -10.09
N PHE A 109 1.00 8.91 -11.17
CA PHE A 109 0.34 8.73 -12.46
C PHE A 109 1.39 8.44 -13.53
N ASP A 110 1.13 7.45 -14.39
CA ASP A 110 2.13 6.88 -15.30
C ASP A 110 3.43 6.53 -14.54
N ARG A 111 4.54 7.17 -14.92
CA ARG A 111 5.86 7.06 -14.29
C ARG A 111 6.19 8.23 -13.36
N TYR A 112 5.28 9.19 -13.19
CA TYR A 112 5.55 10.45 -12.50
C TYR A 112 4.91 10.47 -11.10
N LYS A 113 5.69 10.95 -10.12
CA LYS A 113 5.16 11.40 -8.82
C LYS A 113 4.77 12.88 -8.96
N VAL A 114 3.48 13.16 -8.89
CA VAL A 114 2.91 14.52 -9.02
C VAL A 114 2.34 15.00 -7.70
N TYR A 115 2.18 16.31 -7.57
CA TYR A 115 1.79 16.95 -6.32
C TYR A 115 0.51 17.77 -6.47
N PHE A 116 -0.33 17.70 -5.45
CA PHE A 116 -1.58 18.44 -5.29
C PHE A 116 -1.60 19.11 -3.92
N ASN A 117 -2.47 20.10 -3.72
CA ASN A 117 -2.77 20.53 -2.35
C ASN A 117 -3.49 19.39 -1.60
N ASP A 118 -3.38 19.38 -0.28
CA ASP A 118 -3.91 18.30 0.55
C ASP A 118 -5.42 18.06 0.33
N ASN A 119 -6.18 19.16 0.25
CA ASN A 119 -7.63 19.15 0.05
C ASN A 119 -8.07 19.01 -1.43
N PHE A 120 -7.19 18.63 -2.36
CA PHE A 120 -7.59 18.46 -3.75
C PHE A 120 -8.56 17.27 -3.90
N PRO A 121 -9.68 17.39 -4.63
CA PRO A 121 -10.63 16.28 -4.80
C PRO A 121 -10.00 15.10 -5.55
N GLU A 122 -9.95 13.91 -4.93
CA GLU A 122 -9.30 12.72 -5.50
C GLU A 122 -9.90 12.31 -6.85
N SER A 123 -11.23 12.41 -6.98
CA SER A 123 -11.96 12.14 -8.21
C SER A 123 -11.58 13.05 -9.40
N ARG A 124 -10.82 14.12 -9.15
CA ARG A 124 -10.40 15.10 -10.18
C ARG A 124 -8.89 15.12 -10.41
N GLU A 125 -8.11 14.29 -9.71
CA GLU A 125 -6.65 14.27 -9.80
C GLU A 125 -6.17 13.81 -11.18
N GLU A 126 -6.76 12.75 -11.73
CA GLU A 126 -6.36 12.15 -13.01
C GLU A 126 -6.65 13.09 -14.20
N MET A 127 -7.84 13.69 -14.26
CA MET A 127 -8.22 14.64 -15.31
C MET A 127 -7.31 15.88 -15.33
N VAL A 128 -6.91 16.38 -14.15
CA VAL A 128 -6.00 17.53 -14.03
C VAL A 128 -4.59 17.15 -14.44
N PHE A 129 -4.12 15.97 -14.05
CA PHE A 129 -2.83 15.44 -14.49
C PHE A 129 -2.77 15.28 -16.01
N LEU A 130 -3.82 14.72 -16.63
CA LEU A 130 -3.92 14.54 -18.07
C LEU A 130 -3.77 15.89 -18.81
N LEU A 131 -4.47 16.93 -18.33
CA LEU A 131 -4.40 18.28 -18.90
C LEU A 131 -3.07 19.00 -18.64
N ARG A 132 -2.14 18.46 -17.84
CA ARG A 132 -0.75 18.97 -17.80
C ARG A 132 0.08 18.51 -19.00
N LYS A 133 -0.36 17.50 -19.74
CA LYS A 133 0.24 17.11 -21.02
C LYS A 133 -0.16 18.15 -22.07
N LYS A 134 0.82 18.84 -22.67
CA LYS A 134 0.61 19.95 -23.63
C LYS A 134 -0.42 19.60 -24.70
N ASN A 135 -0.25 18.46 -25.38
CA ASN A 135 -1.15 18.06 -26.48
C ASN A 135 -2.57 17.76 -26.00
N ALA A 136 -2.73 17.16 -24.80
CA ALA A 136 -4.05 16.91 -24.23
C ALA A 136 -4.79 18.21 -23.91
N LEU A 137 -4.09 19.20 -23.36
CA LEU A 137 -4.66 20.52 -23.05
C LEU A 137 -5.12 21.27 -24.30
N GLU A 138 -4.29 21.29 -25.34
CA GLU A 138 -4.63 21.99 -26.59
C GLU A 138 -5.81 21.35 -27.29
N ILE A 139 -5.87 20.01 -27.35
CA ILE A 139 -7.02 19.27 -27.88
C ILE A 139 -8.28 19.60 -27.06
N PHE A 140 -8.18 19.60 -25.73
CA PHE A 140 -9.31 19.92 -24.86
C PHE A 140 -9.82 21.35 -25.04
N LYS A 141 -8.93 22.35 -25.12
CA LYS A 141 -9.31 23.76 -25.37
C LYS A 141 -10.06 23.94 -26.69
N ILE A 142 -9.62 23.24 -27.74
CA ILE A 142 -10.30 23.28 -29.04
C ILE A 142 -11.71 22.70 -28.93
N ILE A 143 -11.87 21.58 -28.20
CA ILE A 143 -13.19 20.98 -27.96
C ILE A 143 -14.09 21.91 -27.13
N VAL A 144 -13.53 22.64 -26.15
CA VAL A 144 -14.32 23.59 -25.35
C VAL A 144 -14.72 24.84 -26.14
N SER A 145 -13.89 25.26 -27.10
CA SER A 145 -14.12 26.48 -27.89
C SER A 145 -15.07 26.26 -29.08
N ASN A 146 -15.44 25.01 -29.39
CA ASN A 146 -16.30 24.66 -30.51
C ASN A 146 -17.47 23.82 -30.01
N SER A 147 -18.71 24.21 -30.33
CA SER A 147 -19.90 23.50 -29.83
C SER A 147 -19.99 22.05 -30.30
N GLU A 148 -19.46 21.75 -31.50
CA GLU A 148 -19.44 20.43 -32.13
C GLU A 148 -18.22 20.31 -33.06
N ILE A 149 -17.17 19.57 -32.67
CA ILE A 149 -15.95 19.36 -33.48
C ILE A 149 -15.56 17.89 -33.59
N ASN A 150 -15.05 17.46 -34.74
CA ASN A 150 -14.58 16.08 -34.95
C ASN A 150 -13.04 15.97 -34.97
N ALA A 151 -12.51 14.76 -34.79
CA ALA A 151 -11.06 14.52 -34.72
C ALA A 151 -10.28 14.92 -35.99
N ASN A 152 -10.92 14.87 -37.17
CA ASN A 152 -10.30 15.30 -38.44
C ASN A 152 -10.22 16.83 -38.57
N GLU A 153 -11.10 17.56 -37.90
CA GLU A 153 -11.07 19.03 -37.84
C GLU A 153 -9.99 19.51 -36.86
N ILE A 154 -9.79 18.79 -35.75
CA ILE A 154 -8.71 19.08 -34.79
C ILE A 154 -7.33 18.90 -35.45
N ASP A 155 -7.18 17.89 -36.31
CA ASP A 155 -5.96 17.59 -37.10
C ASP A 155 -5.51 18.78 -37.95
N LYS A 156 -6.47 19.47 -38.60
CA LYS A 156 -6.21 20.64 -39.43
C LYS A 156 -5.80 21.89 -38.64
N VAL A 157 -6.10 21.93 -37.35
CA VAL A 157 -5.85 23.10 -36.48
C VAL A 157 -4.53 22.98 -35.71
N LEU A 158 -4.15 21.78 -35.27
CA LEU A 158 -2.99 21.59 -34.37
C LEU A 158 -1.69 21.11 -35.02
N ASP A 159 -1.66 20.82 -36.33
CA ASP A 159 -0.47 20.23 -36.99
C ASP A 159 0.10 19.02 -36.21
N LEU A 160 -0.80 18.20 -35.65
CA LEU A 160 -0.50 16.99 -34.90
C LEU A 160 -1.00 15.80 -35.69
N HIS A 161 -0.20 14.74 -35.83
CA HIS A 161 -0.62 13.53 -36.53
C HIS A 161 -1.92 12.94 -35.93
N TYR A 162 -2.90 12.62 -36.78
CA TYR A 162 -4.21 12.04 -36.41
C TYR A 162 -4.17 10.98 -35.30
N ASN A 163 -3.22 10.04 -35.36
CA ASN A 163 -3.03 9.01 -34.31
C ASN A 163 -2.75 9.58 -32.91
N THR A 164 -1.99 10.68 -32.82
CA THR A 164 -1.73 11.38 -31.56
C THR A 164 -2.99 12.05 -31.03
N ILE A 165 -3.82 12.62 -31.92
CA ILE A 165 -5.10 13.21 -31.55
C ILE A 165 -6.04 12.11 -31.03
N GLN A 166 -6.20 11.00 -31.75
CA GLN A 166 -7.01 9.86 -31.32
C GLN A 166 -6.56 9.29 -29.97
N TYR A 167 -5.25 9.20 -29.74
CA TYR A 167 -4.69 8.77 -28.46
C TYR A 167 -5.13 9.68 -27.30
N TYR A 168 -5.02 11.00 -27.45
CA TYR A 168 -5.41 11.94 -26.41
C TYR A 168 -6.93 12.08 -26.28
N VAL A 169 -7.69 12.05 -27.38
CA VAL A 169 -9.17 12.03 -27.36
C VAL A 169 -9.66 10.83 -26.57
N LYS A 170 -9.09 9.63 -26.77
CA LYS A 170 -9.43 8.44 -25.99
C LYS A 170 -9.14 8.64 -24.49
N GLN A 171 -8.01 9.26 -24.14
CA GLN A 171 -7.71 9.55 -22.73
C GLN A 171 -8.67 10.57 -22.14
N LEU A 172 -9.01 11.63 -22.88
CA LEU A 172 -9.98 12.64 -22.44
C LEU A 172 -11.37 12.04 -22.21
N ILE A 173 -11.81 11.09 -23.06
CA ILE A 173 -13.07 10.34 -22.86
C ILE A 173 -12.97 9.45 -21.61
N ASN A 174 -11.89 8.67 -21.47
CA ASN A 174 -11.70 7.78 -20.33
C ASN A 174 -11.64 8.52 -18.99
N SER A 175 -11.11 9.75 -18.99
CA SER A 175 -11.05 10.63 -17.81
C SER A 175 -12.32 11.48 -17.64
N ASN A 176 -13.40 11.19 -18.38
CA ASN A 176 -14.69 11.89 -18.34
C ASN A 176 -14.59 13.41 -18.57
N LEU A 177 -13.59 13.87 -19.34
CA LEU A 177 -13.43 15.28 -19.70
C LEU A 177 -14.29 15.67 -20.91
N ILE A 178 -14.47 14.74 -21.84
CA ILE A 178 -15.23 14.92 -23.08
C ILE A 178 -16.12 13.70 -23.34
N GLU A 179 -17.22 13.93 -24.04
CA GLU A 179 -18.13 12.91 -24.55
C GLU A 179 -18.10 12.90 -26.08
N SER A 180 -18.42 11.76 -26.67
CA SER A 180 -18.54 11.61 -28.13
C SER A 180 -19.96 11.23 -28.51
N ASN A 181 -20.61 12.03 -29.35
CA ASN A 181 -21.92 11.75 -29.92
C ASN A 181 -21.82 11.50 -31.43
N SER A 182 -22.56 10.51 -31.94
CA SER A 182 -22.66 10.26 -33.37
C SER A 182 -23.80 11.09 -33.96
N ARG A 183 -23.46 12.03 -34.85
CA ARG A 183 -24.44 12.78 -35.67
C ARG A 183 -24.02 12.69 -37.13
N ASN A 184 -24.94 12.29 -38.01
CA ASN A 184 -24.72 12.19 -39.47
C ASN A 184 -23.43 11.42 -39.87
N ASN A 185 -23.15 10.26 -39.26
CA ASN A 185 -21.93 9.45 -39.50
C ASN A 185 -20.59 10.12 -39.13
N VAL A 186 -20.60 11.21 -38.36
CA VAL A 186 -19.40 11.87 -37.83
C VAL A 186 -19.44 11.86 -36.31
N ASN A 187 -18.32 11.46 -35.69
CA ASN A 187 -18.17 11.52 -34.24
C ASN A 187 -17.85 12.96 -33.83
N VAL A 188 -18.80 13.59 -33.16
CA VAL A 188 -18.69 14.93 -32.61
C VAL A 188 -18.24 14.83 -31.16
N LEU A 189 -17.19 15.56 -30.80
CA LEU A 189 -16.64 15.64 -29.45
C LEU A 189 -17.21 16.87 -28.75
N MET A 190 -17.68 16.68 -27.51
CA MET A 190 -18.26 17.72 -26.68
C MET A 190 -17.64 17.69 -25.28
N PRO A 191 -17.41 18.84 -24.62
CA PRO A 191 -16.92 18.84 -23.25
C PRO A 191 -18.02 18.45 -22.25
N VAL A 192 -17.64 17.73 -21.20
CA VAL A 192 -18.54 17.44 -20.07
C VAL A 192 -18.70 18.71 -19.23
N GLN A 193 -19.88 19.31 -19.27
CA GLN A 193 -20.15 20.63 -18.68
C GLN A 193 -19.84 20.71 -17.17
N GLY A 194 -20.10 19.63 -16.42
CA GLY A 194 -19.89 19.58 -14.96
C GLY A 194 -18.44 19.74 -14.49
N HIS A 195 -17.46 19.70 -15.40
CA HIS A 195 -16.04 19.83 -15.09
C HIS A 195 -15.45 21.20 -15.45
N LEU A 196 -16.09 21.99 -16.31
CA LEU A 196 -15.50 23.21 -16.90
C LEU A 196 -15.24 24.30 -15.86
N GLU A 197 -16.20 24.55 -14.97
CA GLU A 197 -16.08 25.58 -13.92
C GLU A 197 -14.84 25.32 -13.04
N PHE A 198 -14.64 24.07 -12.63
CA PHE A 198 -13.48 23.69 -11.83
C PHE A 198 -12.16 23.76 -12.60
N LEU A 199 -12.14 23.28 -13.85
CA LEU A 199 -10.92 23.31 -14.65
C LEU A 199 -10.48 24.73 -15.00
N SER A 200 -11.43 25.65 -15.16
CA SER A 200 -11.15 27.08 -15.42
C SER A 200 -10.34 27.74 -14.30
N MET A 201 -10.37 27.19 -13.08
CA MET A 201 -9.56 27.67 -11.95
C MET A 201 -8.06 27.41 -12.13
N PHE A 202 -7.67 26.43 -12.96
CA PHE A 202 -6.28 25.94 -13.09
C PHE A 202 -5.72 25.97 -14.52
N PHE A 203 -6.59 26.23 -15.49
CA PHE A 203 -6.28 26.22 -16.91
C PHE A 203 -7.01 27.39 -17.57
N ASP A 204 -6.35 28.09 -18.48
CA ASP A 204 -6.96 29.14 -19.29
C ASP A 204 -7.87 28.50 -20.35
N ILE A 205 -9.12 28.25 -19.97
CA ILE A 205 -10.17 27.66 -20.79
C ILE A 205 -11.28 28.70 -20.91
N LYS A 206 -11.14 29.65 -21.83
CA LYS A 206 -12.22 30.64 -22.08
C LYS A 206 -13.33 29.99 -22.90
N PRO A 207 -14.61 30.07 -22.47
CA PRO A 207 -15.72 29.86 -23.38
C PRO A 207 -15.80 31.07 -24.32
N ILE A 208 -15.60 30.85 -25.61
CA ILE A 208 -15.82 31.88 -26.61
C ILE A 208 -17.28 31.76 -27.05
N GLU A 209 -18.09 32.79 -26.80
CA GLU A 209 -19.34 33.00 -27.54
C GLU A 209 -18.98 33.35 -28.98
N VAL A 210 -18.91 32.35 -29.86
CA VAL A 210 -18.97 32.56 -31.31
C VAL A 210 -20.29 31.97 -31.80
N ALA A 211 -21.18 32.87 -32.23
CA ALA A 211 -22.39 32.53 -32.95
C ALA A 211 -22.03 31.78 -34.24
N ILE A 212 -22.32 30.47 -34.28
CA ILE A 212 -22.35 29.73 -35.55
C ILE A 212 -23.81 29.68 -36.01
N LYS A 213 -24.09 30.37 -37.12
CA LYS A 213 -25.37 30.30 -37.83
C LYS A 213 -25.66 28.85 -38.25
N PRO A 214 -26.91 28.39 -38.14
CA PRO A 214 -27.27 27.05 -38.58
C PRO A 214 -27.26 26.99 -40.10
N VAL A 215 -26.64 25.96 -40.67
CA VAL A 215 -26.86 25.57 -42.06
C VAL A 215 -27.45 24.17 -42.05
N ILE A 216 -28.77 24.12 -42.23
CA ILE A 216 -29.49 22.96 -42.78
C ILE A 216 -29.99 23.36 -44.17
N SER A 217 -30.01 22.37 -45.06
CA SER A 217 -30.54 22.33 -46.43
C SER A 217 -29.65 23.03 -47.46
N SER A 218 -29.37 22.48 -48.64
CA SER A 218 -30.17 21.60 -49.49
C SER A 218 -29.29 20.84 -50.51
N ILE A 219 -29.82 19.71 -50.98
CA ILE A 219 -29.30 18.77 -52.00
C ILE A 219 -29.32 19.45 -53.39
N PRO A 220 -28.47 19.08 -54.39
CA PRO A 220 -28.95 18.10 -55.38
C PRO A 220 -27.89 17.17 -56.03
N SER A 221 -28.41 16.03 -56.48
CA SER A 221 -27.89 15.10 -57.50
C SER A 221 -27.49 15.76 -58.83
N TYR A 222 -26.43 15.29 -59.50
CA TYR A 222 -26.45 14.65 -60.83
C TYR A 222 -25.03 14.37 -61.38
N SER A 223 -24.99 13.41 -62.28
CA SER A 223 -23.87 12.78 -62.99
C SER A 223 -23.14 13.62 -64.05
N LYS A 224 -21.86 13.24 -64.25
CA LYS A 224 -21.00 13.26 -65.48
C LYS A 224 -21.09 14.44 -66.46
N GLU A 225 -19.96 15.13 -66.64
CA GLU A 225 -19.22 15.26 -67.92
C GLU A 225 -17.85 15.97 -67.71
N GLN A 226 -16.90 15.72 -68.63
CA GLN A 226 -15.47 16.12 -68.70
C GLN A 226 -15.28 17.15 -69.85
N PRO A 227 -14.08 17.70 -70.20
CA PRO A 227 -12.77 17.86 -69.50
C PRO A 227 -12.07 19.25 -69.71
N ILE A 228 -10.78 19.36 -69.32
CA ILE A 228 -9.68 20.29 -69.73
C ILE A 228 -9.56 21.59 -68.90
N GLU A 229 -8.42 22.04 -68.33
CA GLU A 229 -7.02 21.60 -68.18
C GLU A 229 -6.41 22.47 -67.05
N LEU A 230 -5.49 21.94 -66.23
CA LEU A 230 -4.44 22.75 -65.60
C LEU A 230 -3.24 21.89 -65.22
N ILE A 231 -2.06 22.44 -65.48
CA ILE A 231 -0.78 21.77 -65.66
C ILE A 231 -0.15 21.35 -64.31
N LYS A 232 0.19 20.06 -64.27
CA LYS A 232 1.33 19.38 -63.62
C LYS A 232 2.06 20.10 -62.46
N THR A 233 1.96 19.48 -61.29
CA THR A 233 3.15 18.97 -60.59
C THR A 233 2.83 17.61 -59.99
N VAL A 234 3.67 16.63 -60.31
CA VAL A 234 3.52 15.20 -60.01
C VAL A 234 3.90 14.93 -58.54
N PRO A 235 3.05 14.19 -57.80
CA PRO A 235 3.52 13.14 -56.91
C PRO A 235 3.12 11.79 -57.49
N LEU A 236 4.11 10.91 -57.68
CA LEU A 236 3.94 9.54 -58.16
C LEU A 236 2.97 8.78 -57.24
N VAL A 237 1.74 8.62 -57.69
CA VAL A 237 0.86 7.54 -57.25
C VAL A 237 1.04 6.41 -58.24
N GLU A 238 1.80 5.39 -57.84
CA GLU A 238 1.76 4.10 -58.53
C GLU A 238 0.35 3.52 -58.37
N LYS A 239 -0.32 3.27 -59.50
CA LYS A 239 -1.50 2.41 -59.55
C LYS A 239 -1.11 0.98 -59.16
N PRO A 240 -2.04 0.15 -58.67
CA PRO A 240 -1.75 -1.25 -58.38
C PRO A 240 -1.33 -1.94 -59.68
N GLN A 241 -0.12 -2.47 -59.72
CA GLN A 241 0.21 -3.60 -60.61
C GLN A 241 -0.79 -4.72 -60.32
N ASP A 242 -1.21 -5.46 -61.35
CA ASP A 242 -1.91 -6.73 -61.18
C ASP A 242 -1.19 -7.56 -60.11
N GLN A 243 -1.80 -7.72 -58.93
CA GLN A 243 -1.20 -8.50 -57.87
C GLN A 243 -1.30 -9.97 -58.26
N GLU A 244 -0.20 -10.47 -58.83
CA GLU A 244 0.08 -11.88 -59.15
C GLU A 244 -0.23 -12.84 -57.97
N VAL A 245 -0.24 -12.36 -56.73
CA VAL A 245 -0.68 -13.13 -55.55
C VAL A 245 -1.84 -12.41 -54.88
N LYS A 246 -3.00 -13.08 -54.83
CA LYS A 246 -4.24 -12.55 -54.24
C LYS A 246 -4.50 -13.22 -52.90
N VAL A 247 -5.12 -12.47 -51.99
CA VAL A 247 -5.39 -12.97 -50.64
C VAL A 247 -6.83 -12.67 -50.25
N ILE A 248 -7.51 -13.69 -49.73
CA ILE A 248 -8.88 -13.60 -49.21
C ILE A 248 -8.81 -13.90 -47.72
N ARG A 249 -9.63 -13.19 -46.94
CA ARG A 249 -9.77 -13.43 -45.49
C ARG A 249 -11.23 -13.50 -45.08
N GLU A 250 -11.55 -14.35 -44.13
CA GLU A 250 -12.85 -14.39 -43.48
C GLU A 250 -12.71 -14.90 -42.05
N TYR A 251 -13.74 -14.73 -41.22
CA TYR A 251 -13.71 -15.24 -39.86
C TYR A 251 -15.06 -15.85 -39.45
N ASP A 252 -14.99 -16.79 -38.52
CA ASP A 252 -16.15 -17.37 -37.85
C ASP A 252 -15.86 -17.61 -36.35
N TYR A 253 -16.86 -18.11 -35.63
CA TYR A 253 -16.81 -18.28 -34.18
C TYR A 253 -16.89 -19.77 -33.88
N VAL A 254 -15.90 -20.28 -33.15
CA VAL A 254 -15.77 -21.70 -32.86
C VAL A 254 -15.45 -21.86 -31.39
N GLY A 255 -16.35 -22.47 -30.62
CA GLY A 255 -16.08 -22.87 -29.24
C GLY A 255 -15.67 -21.73 -28.31
N GLY A 256 -16.19 -20.51 -28.49
CA GLY A 256 -15.82 -19.36 -27.66
C GLY A 256 -14.60 -18.57 -28.15
N ASP A 257 -13.95 -19.03 -29.22
CA ASP A 257 -12.85 -18.33 -29.89
C ASP A 257 -13.28 -17.79 -31.26
N VAL A 258 -12.48 -16.89 -31.82
CA VAL A 258 -12.64 -16.43 -33.21
C VAL A 258 -11.63 -17.14 -34.09
N ARG A 259 -12.11 -17.90 -35.07
CA ARG A 259 -11.26 -18.53 -36.09
C ARG A 259 -11.14 -17.59 -37.28
N PHE A 260 -9.93 -17.09 -37.52
CA PHE A 260 -9.61 -16.17 -38.61
C PHE A 260 -8.89 -16.91 -39.74
N LYS A 261 -9.54 -17.05 -40.88
CA LYS A 261 -9.04 -17.78 -42.05
C LYS A 261 -8.43 -16.84 -43.07
N VAL A 262 -7.19 -17.13 -43.49
CA VAL A 262 -6.49 -16.42 -44.56
C VAL A 262 -6.21 -17.42 -45.69
N ALA A 263 -6.72 -17.13 -46.88
CA ALA A 263 -6.49 -17.92 -48.09
C ALA A 263 -5.56 -17.16 -49.05
N VAL A 264 -4.38 -17.72 -49.32
CA VAL A 264 -3.40 -17.21 -50.28
C VAL A 264 -3.63 -17.89 -51.63
N GLN A 265 -3.72 -17.11 -52.70
CA GLN A 265 -4.01 -17.58 -54.05
C GLN A 265 -2.93 -17.10 -55.02
N ASN A 266 -2.25 -18.03 -55.68
CA ASN A 266 -1.24 -17.69 -56.67
C ASN A 266 -1.90 -17.52 -58.05
N HIS A 267 -2.02 -16.28 -58.53
CA HIS A 267 -2.47 -15.94 -59.87
C HIS A 267 -1.32 -15.64 -60.83
N SER A 268 -0.07 -15.80 -60.38
CA SER A 268 1.11 -15.65 -61.22
C SER A 268 1.29 -16.85 -62.14
N GLU A 269 2.05 -16.68 -63.21
CA GLU A 269 2.42 -17.78 -64.11
C GLU A 269 3.51 -18.70 -63.51
N PHE A 270 4.02 -18.38 -62.31
CA PHE A 270 5.16 -19.09 -61.71
C PHE A 270 4.87 -19.61 -60.30
N ILE A 271 5.69 -20.54 -59.82
CA ILE A 271 5.57 -21.09 -58.47
C ILE A 271 6.11 -20.08 -57.45
N ILE A 272 5.39 -19.90 -56.33
CA ILE A 272 5.87 -19.14 -55.17
C ILE A 272 6.17 -20.09 -54.01
N SER A 273 7.13 -19.74 -53.16
CA SER A 273 7.61 -20.61 -52.07
C SER A 273 7.88 -19.84 -50.78
N LYS A 274 8.09 -20.54 -49.65
CA LYS A 274 8.41 -19.95 -48.34
C LYS A 274 7.41 -18.87 -47.91
N ILE A 275 6.13 -19.16 -48.09
CA ILE A 275 5.06 -18.22 -47.80
C ILE A 275 4.83 -18.24 -46.29
N ASN A 276 4.99 -17.12 -45.62
CA ASN A 276 4.64 -16.96 -44.21
C ASN A 276 3.51 -15.96 -44.08
N VAL A 277 2.43 -16.38 -43.43
CA VAL A 277 1.31 -15.52 -43.05
C VAL A 277 1.49 -15.12 -41.60
N MET A 278 1.73 -13.83 -41.36
CA MET A 278 1.86 -13.26 -40.02
C MET A 278 0.60 -12.46 -39.68
N ILE A 279 -0.10 -12.86 -38.63
CA ILE A 279 -1.24 -12.11 -38.09
C ILE A 279 -0.77 -11.08 -37.06
N THR A 280 -1.33 -9.87 -37.16
CA THR A 280 -1.19 -8.81 -36.17
C THR A 280 -2.58 -8.48 -35.61
N SER A 281 -2.87 -9.02 -34.43
CA SER A 281 -4.10 -8.77 -33.68
C SER A 281 -3.93 -7.61 -32.69
N THR A 282 -5.05 -7.00 -32.29
CA THR A 282 -5.07 -6.05 -31.16
C THR A 282 -4.91 -6.79 -29.82
N ALA A 283 -4.59 -6.06 -28.74
CA ALA A 283 -4.51 -6.62 -27.38
C ALA A 283 -5.83 -7.26 -26.88
N GLN A 284 -6.93 -7.15 -27.64
CA GLN A 284 -8.19 -7.82 -27.37
C GLN A 284 -8.13 -9.34 -27.59
N TYR A 285 -7.09 -9.89 -28.23
CA TYR A 285 -6.97 -11.32 -28.49
C TYR A 285 -5.62 -11.90 -28.06
N LEU A 286 -5.69 -13.09 -27.48
CA LEU A 286 -4.56 -13.99 -27.34
C LEU A 286 -4.48 -14.89 -28.59
N VAL A 287 -3.28 -15.07 -29.13
CA VAL A 287 -3.04 -15.84 -30.37
C VAL A 287 -1.81 -16.69 -30.14
N ASP A 288 -1.98 -18.01 -30.19
CA ASP A 288 -0.91 -18.97 -29.90
C ASP A 288 0.16 -18.95 -31.01
N ASP A 289 -0.25 -19.15 -32.27
CA ASP A 289 0.64 -19.14 -33.43
C ASP A 289 0.42 -17.89 -34.29
N LYS A 290 1.25 -16.86 -34.09
CA LYS A 290 1.15 -15.61 -34.86
C LYS A 290 1.68 -15.70 -36.29
N VAL A 291 2.45 -16.74 -36.61
CA VAL A 291 3.01 -16.96 -37.94
C VAL A 291 2.76 -18.40 -38.35
N LYS A 292 2.24 -18.60 -39.55
CA LYS A 292 2.05 -19.92 -40.15
C LYS A 292 2.60 -19.96 -41.56
N SER A 293 3.24 -21.06 -41.92
CA SER A 293 3.96 -21.21 -43.19
C SER A 293 3.24 -22.12 -44.18
N ILE A 294 3.42 -21.82 -45.47
CA ILE A 294 3.07 -22.65 -46.61
C ILE A 294 4.33 -22.83 -47.45
N ASP A 295 4.74 -24.07 -47.69
CA ASP A 295 6.04 -24.36 -48.31
C ASP A 295 6.14 -23.92 -49.77
N LEU A 296 5.13 -24.27 -50.58
CA LEU A 296 5.10 -24.08 -52.04
C LEU A 296 3.66 -23.87 -52.48
N LEU A 297 3.37 -22.95 -53.42
CA LEU A 297 2.05 -22.74 -54.01
C LEU A 297 2.17 -22.57 -55.54
N SER A 298 1.53 -23.46 -56.30
CA SER A 298 1.62 -23.50 -57.77
C SER A 298 0.72 -22.46 -58.45
N PRO A 299 0.95 -22.09 -59.72
CA PRO A 299 0.02 -21.24 -60.50
C PRO A 299 -1.42 -21.74 -60.44
N GLY A 300 -2.37 -20.86 -60.10
CA GLY A 300 -3.79 -21.16 -59.95
C GLY A 300 -4.19 -21.81 -58.63
N GLU A 301 -3.23 -22.17 -57.77
CA GLU A 301 -3.49 -22.87 -56.51
C GLU A 301 -3.87 -21.90 -55.38
N SER A 302 -4.75 -22.34 -54.47
CA SER A 302 -5.22 -21.58 -53.31
C SER A 302 -5.07 -22.40 -52.04
N ARG A 303 -4.49 -21.82 -50.98
CA ARG A 303 -4.33 -22.50 -49.68
C ARG A 303 -4.78 -21.63 -48.52
N GLY A 304 -5.65 -22.19 -47.69
CA GLY A 304 -6.19 -21.55 -46.50
C GLY A 304 -5.45 -21.96 -45.24
N ILE A 305 -5.18 -20.98 -44.37
CA ILE A 305 -4.65 -21.19 -43.03
C ILE A 305 -5.58 -20.54 -42.01
N ASP A 306 -5.82 -21.23 -40.91
CA ASP A 306 -6.69 -20.77 -39.83
C ASP A 306 -5.86 -20.30 -38.63
N PHE A 307 -6.20 -19.15 -38.05
CA PHE A 307 -5.66 -18.63 -36.80
C PHE A 307 -6.77 -18.65 -35.74
N LEU A 308 -6.51 -19.27 -34.58
CA LEU A 308 -7.43 -19.25 -33.46
C LEU A 308 -7.11 -18.02 -32.59
N LEU A 309 -8.11 -17.17 -32.36
CA LEU A 309 -7.99 -15.93 -31.59
C LEU A 309 -8.88 -16.04 -30.36
N THR A 310 -8.29 -16.09 -29.18
CA THR A 310 -9.02 -16.12 -27.92
C THR A 310 -9.32 -14.70 -27.44
N PRO A 311 -10.59 -14.27 -27.40
CA PRO A 311 -10.95 -12.92 -27.01
C PRO A 311 -10.79 -12.69 -25.50
N LEU A 312 -10.21 -11.55 -25.14
CA LEU A 312 -10.03 -11.08 -23.76
C LEU A 312 -11.03 -9.99 -23.38
N THR A 313 -11.59 -9.29 -24.37
CA THR A 313 -12.55 -8.19 -24.16
C THR A 313 -13.60 -8.15 -25.27
N CYS A 314 -14.83 -7.74 -24.96
CA CYS A 314 -15.85 -7.39 -25.96
C CYS A 314 -15.47 -6.11 -26.73
N GLY A 315 -15.98 -5.98 -27.95
CA GLY A 315 -15.80 -4.77 -28.74
C GLY A 315 -15.60 -5.03 -30.23
N LYS A 316 -15.38 -3.94 -30.97
CA LYS A 316 -14.89 -4.00 -32.34
C LYS A 316 -13.37 -4.00 -32.32
N SER A 317 -12.81 -4.81 -33.18
CA SER A 317 -11.37 -4.95 -33.35
C SER A 317 -11.05 -5.14 -34.82
N THR A 318 -9.80 -4.88 -35.18
CA THR A 318 -9.36 -5.05 -36.56
C THR A 318 -8.15 -5.95 -36.57
N ILE A 319 -8.21 -6.99 -37.39
CA ILE A 319 -7.09 -7.91 -37.58
C ILE A 319 -6.38 -7.55 -38.88
N TYR A 320 -5.07 -7.38 -38.75
CA TYR A 320 -4.15 -7.21 -39.87
C TYR A 320 -3.41 -8.51 -40.10
N ALA A 321 -2.97 -8.73 -41.32
CA ALA A 321 -2.00 -9.79 -41.59
C ALA A 321 -1.08 -9.39 -42.73
N THR A 322 0.16 -9.86 -42.66
CA THR A 322 1.21 -9.63 -43.65
C THR A 322 1.64 -10.99 -44.19
N ILE A 323 1.81 -11.08 -45.50
CA ILE A 323 2.31 -12.28 -46.16
C ILE A 323 3.67 -11.99 -46.74
N SER A 324 4.68 -12.73 -46.32
CA SER A 324 6.00 -12.72 -46.96
C SER A 324 6.16 -14.00 -47.77
N TYR A 325 6.62 -13.92 -49.02
CA TYR A 325 6.86 -15.09 -49.86
C TYR A 325 8.09 -14.89 -50.75
N SER A 326 8.67 -15.97 -51.26
CA SER A 326 9.73 -15.92 -52.28
C SER A 326 9.12 -16.12 -53.67
N ASP A 327 9.44 -15.21 -54.59
CA ASP A 327 9.08 -15.37 -56.00
C ASP A 327 9.93 -16.46 -56.69
N TYR A 328 9.64 -16.72 -57.97
CA TYR A 328 10.34 -17.73 -58.78
C TYR A 328 11.83 -17.42 -59.01
N LYS A 329 12.27 -16.17 -58.75
CA LYS A 329 13.69 -15.76 -58.79
C LYS A 329 14.35 -15.86 -57.41
N GLY A 330 13.63 -16.36 -56.41
CA GLY A 330 14.09 -16.48 -55.03
C GLY A 330 14.13 -15.16 -54.27
N LYS A 331 13.58 -14.06 -54.82
CA LYS A 331 13.54 -12.77 -54.14
C LYS A 331 12.36 -12.70 -53.16
N PRO A 332 12.56 -12.16 -51.95
CA PRO A 332 11.49 -11.98 -50.99
C PRO A 332 10.56 -10.86 -51.41
N GLN A 333 9.26 -11.14 -51.36
CA GLN A 333 8.14 -10.23 -51.59
C GLN A 333 7.30 -10.15 -50.32
N SER A 334 6.65 -9.02 -50.09
CA SER A 334 5.77 -8.82 -48.94
C SER A 334 4.48 -8.13 -49.36
N LEU A 335 3.35 -8.68 -48.92
CA LEU A 335 2.01 -8.18 -49.19
C LEU A 335 1.29 -7.91 -47.88
N VAL A 336 0.84 -6.67 -47.68
CA VAL A 336 -0.01 -6.31 -46.54
C VAL A 336 -1.46 -6.56 -46.92
N ILE A 337 -2.18 -7.35 -46.12
CA ILE A 337 -3.59 -7.67 -46.37
C ILE A 337 -4.46 -6.55 -45.84
N ASN A 338 -5.53 -6.23 -46.59
CA ASN A 338 -6.56 -5.32 -46.13
C ASN A 338 -7.17 -5.79 -44.80
N PRO A 339 -7.21 -4.92 -43.78
CA PRO A 339 -7.73 -5.28 -42.46
C PRO A 339 -9.16 -5.82 -42.53
N LYS A 340 -9.49 -6.75 -41.61
CA LYS A 340 -10.87 -7.23 -41.40
C LYS A 340 -11.33 -6.82 -40.00
N GLU A 341 -12.48 -6.17 -39.94
CA GLU A 341 -13.15 -5.87 -38.66
C GLU A 341 -13.82 -7.13 -38.12
N ILE A 342 -13.57 -7.42 -36.84
CA ILE A 342 -14.24 -8.45 -36.05
C ILE A 342 -15.04 -7.74 -34.96
N TRP A 343 -16.27 -8.19 -34.72
CA TRP A 343 -17.14 -7.60 -33.72
C TRP A 343 -17.61 -8.64 -32.70
N ILE A 344 -17.23 -8.45 -31.45
CA ILE A 344 -17.65 -9.27 -30.31
C ILE A 344 -18.64 -8.45 -29.48
N LYS A 345 -19.90 -8.91 -29.45
CA LYS A 345 -20.97 -8.25 -28.69
C LYS A 345 -21.05 -8.85 -27.29
N CYS A 346 -21.16 -7.99 -26.27
CA CYS A 346 -21.53 -8.40 -24.93
C CYS A 346 -23.07 -8.36 -24.81
N PRO A 347 -23.75 -9.50 -24.59
CA PRO A 347 -25.19 -9.50 -24.36
C PRO A 347 -25.49 -8.93 -22.97
N LEU A 348 -26.37 -7.92 -22.89
CA LEU A 348 -26.99 -7.52 -21.63
C LEU A 348 -28.02 -8.58 -21.25
N VAL A 349 -27.95 -9.16 -20.06
CA VAL A 349 -28.86 -10.23 -19.62
C VAL A 349 -29.88 -9.75 -18.59
N THR A 350 -31.02 -10.44 -18.51
CA THR A 350 -32.01 -10.35 -17.44
C THR A 350 -32.21 -11.72 -16.80
N PRO A 351 -32.50 -11.79 -15.50
CA PRO A 351 -32.73 -13.05 -14.82
C PRO A 351 -33.99 -13.70 -15.36
N LYS A 352 -33.92 -15.02 -15.57
CA LYS A 352 -35.08 -15.84 -15.91
C LYS A 352 -35.00 -17.12 -15.12
N HIS A 353 -35.87 -17.27 -14.13
CA HIS A 353 -36.07 -18.55 -13.46
C HIS A 353 -36.55 -19.59 -14.46
N ALA A 354 -35.95 -20.79 -14.39
CA ALA A 354 -36.30 -21.96 -15.18
C ALA A 354 -36.17 -23.21 -14.29
N SER A 355 -36.99 -24.23 -14.53
CA SER A 355 -36.84 -25.51 -13.85
C SER A 355 -35.68 -26.33 -14.45
N ILE A 356 -35.20 -27.34 -13.71
CA ILE A 356 -34.14 -28.24 -14.21
C ILE A 356 -34.57 -28.93 -15.52
N GLU A 357 -35.84 -29.32 -15.64
CA GLU A 357 -36.40 -29.92 -16.86
C GLU A 357 -36.38 -28.95 -18.05
N GLU A 358 -36.69 -27.68 -17.82
CA GLU A 358 -36.61 -26.63 -18.84
C GLU A 358 -35.17 -26.39 -19.28
N ILE A 359 -34.21 -26.34 -18.34
CA ILE A 359 -32.79 -26.21 -18.65
C ILE A 359 -32.30 -27.35 -19.54
N LEU A 360 -32.66 -28.60 -19.21
CA LEU A 360 -32.31 -29.77 -20.01
C LEU A 360 -32.93 -29.71 -21.41
N SER A 361 -34.16 -29.22 -21.53
CA SER A 361 -34.82 -29.00 -22.81
C SER A 361 -34.11 -27.93 -23.65
N TRP A 362 -33.74 -26.81 -23.04
CA TRP A 362 -33.04 -25.71 -23.72
C TRP A 362 -31.64 -26.12 -24.17
N LYS A 363 -30.88 -26.86 -23.36
CA LYS A 363 -29.54 -27.38 -23.74
C LYS A 363 -29.57 -28.26 -24.99
N LYS A 364 -30.69 -28.93 -25.30
CA LYS A 364 -30.86 -29.73 -26.54
C LYS A 364 -31.05 -28.87 -27.80
N GLN A 365 -31.48 -27.62 -27.64
CA GLN A 365 -31.85 -26.72 -28.74
C GLN A 365 -30.80 -25.62 -28.98
N LEU A 366 -30.09 -25.21 -27.92
CA LEU A 366 -29.13 -24.12 -27.95
C LEU A 366 -27.72 -24.61 -28.33
N LEU A 367 -26.92 -23.70 -28.88
CA LEU A 367 -25.51 -23.93 -29.18
C LEU A 367 -24.68 -23.70 -27.91
N ASN A 368 -23.62 -24.47 -27.71
CA ASN A 368 -22.73 -24.37 -26.56
C ASN A 368 -21.40 -23.71 -26.94
N GLY A 369 -21.00 -22.67 -26.21
CA GLY A 369 -19.62 -22.20 -26.16
C GLY A 369 -18.99 -22.54 -24.82
N SER A 370 -17.73 -22.95 -24.80
CA SER A 370 -17.01 -23.27 -23.57
C SER A 370 -15.72 -22.47 -23.44
N SER A 371 -15.28 -22.23 -22.20
CA SER A 371 -13.98 -21.65 -21.92
C SER A 371 -13.45 -22.22 -20.61
N SER A 372 -12.12 -22.26 -20.49
CA SER A 372 -11.46 -22.64 -19.25
C SER A 372 -10.50 -21.55 -18.78
N ILE A 373 -10.34 -21.49 -17.46
CA ILE A 373 -9.46 -20.56 -16.75
C ILE A 373 -8.59 -21.38 -15.80
N GLU A 374 -7.28 -21.33 -16.02
CA GLU A 374 -6.31 -21.99 -15.16
C GLU A 374 -5.96 -21.07 -13.98
N TYR A 375 -5.94 -21.63 -12.77
CA TYR A 375 -5.50 -20.91 -11.58
C TYR A 375 -4.50 -21.75 -10.80
N HIS A 376 -3.67 -21.07 -10.00
CA HIS A 376 -2.58 -21.65 -9.24
C HIS A 376 -2.43 -20.81 -7.96
N ASN A 377 -1.98 -21.40 -6.86
CA ASN A 377 -1.75 -20.72 -5.57
C ASN A 377 -3.01 -19.98 -5.05
N VAL A 378 -4.18 -20.57 -5.29
CA VAL A 378 -5.45 -20.17 -4.68
C VAL A 378 -6.18 -21.47 -4.36
N PRO A 379 -6.68 -21.68 -3.14
CA PRO A 379 -7.46 -22.87 -2.80
C PRO A 379 -8.68 -23.03 -3.70
N ASP A 380 -9.01 -24.27 -4.09
CA ASP A 380 -10.16 -24.54 -4.96
C ASP A 380 -11.48 -23.96 -4.43
N SER A 381 -11.69 -23.97 -3.11
CA SER A 381 -12.89 -23.40 -2.47
C SER A 381 -12.99 -21.89 -2.75
N GLN A 382 -11.87 -21.18 -2.59
CA GLN A 382 -11.79 -19.75 -2.84
C GLN A 382 -11.88 -19.44 -4.35
N ALA A 383 -11.22 -20.22 -5.20
CA ALA A 383 -11.32 -20.07 -6.65
C ALA A 383 -12.76 -20.29 -7.16
N PHE A 384 -13.46 -21.29 -6.62
CA PHE A 384 -14.87 -21.53 -6.91
C PHE A 384 -15.75 -20.39 -6.42
N LYS A 385 -15.58 -19.93 -5.17
CA LYS A 385 -16.32 -18.79 -4.59
C LYS A 385 -16.13 -17.51 -5.41
N ILE A 386 -14.89 -17.17 -5.77
CA ILE A 386 -14.58 -16.03 -6.65
C ILE A 386 -15.34 -16.15 -7.97
N ALA A 387 -15.28 -17.32 -8.62
CA ALA A 387 -15.97 -17.54 -9.88
C ALA A 387 -17.50 -17.43 -9.75
N LEU A 388 -18.05 -18.00 -8.68
CA LEU A 388 -19.46 -17.95 -8.34
C LEU A 388 -19.91 -16.50 -8.14
N ASP A 389 -19.21 -15.74 -7.29
CA ASP A 389 -19.53 -14.34 -6.98
C ASP A 389 -19.50 -13.45 -8.23
N GLN A 390 -18.53 -13.66 -9.13
CA GLN A 390 -18.47 -12.90 -10.40
C GLN A 390 -19.64 -13.20 -11.34
N ILE A 391 -20.17 -14.41 -11.31
CA ILE A 391 -21.33 -14.81 -12.15
C ILE A 391 -22.64 -14.39 -11.46
N SER A 392 -22.76 -14.56 -10.15
CA SER A 392 -23.94 -14.15 -9.37
C SER A 392 -24.12 -12.64 -9.32
N ALA A 393 -23.04 -11.86 -9.50
CA ALA A 393 -23.12 -10.41 -9.69
C ALA A 393 -23.74 -10.00 -11.05
N LEU A 394 -23.92 -10.94 -11.98
CA LEU A 394 -24.64 -10.70 -13.22
C LEU A 394 -26.14 -10.87 -12.95
N ASP A 395 -26.97 -10.09 -13.65
CA ASP A 395 -28.44 -10.15 -13.64
C ASP A 395 -28.96 -11.52 -14.19
N LEU A 396 -28.69 -12.62 -13.49
CA LEU A 396 -28.99 -14.01 -13.81
C LEU A 396 -29.74 -14.67 -12.65
N SER A 397 -30.51 -15.71 -12.94
CA SER A 397 -31.16 -16.53 -11.94
C SER A 397 -30.28 -17.75 -11.63
N GLU A 398 -29.90 -17.93 -10.37
CA GLU A 398 -29.28 -19.19 -9.93
C GLU A 398 -30.34 -20.30 -9.90
N ILE A 399 -30.02 -21.45 -10.51
CA ILE A 399 -30.94 -22.60 -10.65
C ILE A 399 -30.51 -23.76 -9.76
N ASP A 400 -29.22 -24.04 -9.73
CA ASP A 400 -28.64 -25.14 -8.96
C ASP A 400 -27.21 -24.79 -8.56
N MET A 401 -26.82 -25.10 -7.32
CA MET A 401 -25.48 -24.90 -6.79
C MET A 401 -25.13 -26.06 -5.87
N ASP A 402 -24.02 -26.73 -6.18
CA ASP A 402 -23.46 -27.82 -5.38
C ASP A 402 -22.03 -27.44 -4.97
N GLU A 403 -21.89 -27.00 -3.72
CA GLU A 403 -20.61 -26.59 -3.15
C GLU A 403 -19.62 -27.75 -3.06
N SER A 404 -20.10 -28.97 -2.78
CA SER A 404 -19.26 -30.17 -2.68
C SER A 404 -18.67 -30.58 -4.03
N LYS A 405 -19.46 -30.47 -5.10
CA LYS A 405 -19.02 -30.73 -6.47
C LYS A 405 -18.41 -29.50 -7.15
N LYS A 406 -18.41 -28.34 -6.47
CA LYS A 406 -17.94 -27.04 -6.98
C LYS A 406 -18.52 -26.76 -8.36
N SER A 407 -19.83 -26.85 -8.46
CA SER A 407 -20.58 -26.59 -9.70
C SER A 407 -21.81 -25.73 -9.45
N ALA A 408 -22.12 -24.85 -10.39
CA ALA A 408 -23.33 -24.01 -10.34
C ALA A 408 -23.91 -23.80 -11.74
N THR A 409 -25.22 -23.67 -11.82
CA THR A 409 -25.97 -23.41 -13.05
C THR A 409 -26.84 -22.17 -12.90
N PHE A 410 -26.77 -21.28 -13.88
CA PHE A 410 -27.50 -20.03 -13.96
C PHE A 410 -28.29 -19.93 -15.26
N SER A 411 -29.39 -19.18 -15.24
CA SER A 411 -30.18 -18.90 -16.43
C SER A 411 -30.64 -17.46 -16.53
N GLY A 412 -30.75 -16.98 -17.77
CA GLY A 412 -31.19 -15.64 -18.10
C GLY A 412 -31.68 -15.53 -19.54
N ILE A 413 -32.01 -14.31 -19.92
CA ILE A 413 -32.39 -13.94 -21.28
C ILE A 413 -31.57 -12.73 -21.72
N ALA A 414 -31.09 -12.70 -22.95
CA ALA A 414 -30.44 -11.53 -23.53
C ALA A 414 -31.48 -10.42 -23.82
N LYS A 415 -31.33 -9.23 -23.22
CA LYS A 415 -32.26 -8.08 -23.31
C LYS A 415 -32.59 -7.65 -24.75
N VAL A 416 -31.64 -7.78 -25.67
CA VAL A 416 -31.76 -7.23 -27.04
C VAL A 416 -32.34 -8.25 -28.01
N THR A 417 -31.94 -9.50 -27.91
CA THR A 417 -32.35 -10.55 -28.85
C THR A 417 -33.45 -11.44 -28.29
N ASN A 418 -33.74 -11.33 -26.99
CA ASN A 418 -34.67 -12.18 -26.24
C ASN A 418 -34.29 -13.67 -26.27
N ASP A 419 -33.01 -13.96 -26.52
CA ASP A 419 -32.47 -15.32 -26.55
C ASP A 419 -32.26 -15.85 -25.14
N LYS A 420 -32.60 -17.13 -24.92
CA LYS A 420 -32.33 -17.84 -23.67
C LYS A 420 -30.83 -18.08 -23.52
N MET A 421 -30.31 -17.82 -22.33
CA MET A 421 -28.93 -18.09 -21.98
C MET A 421 -28.85 -18.97 -20.73
N ILE A 422 -27.96 -19.97 -20.78
CA ILE A 422 -27.62 -20.82 -19.64
C ILE A 422 -26.12 -20.72 -19.43
N ILE A 423 -25.70 -20.58 -18.18
CA ILE A 423 -24.31 -20.53 -17.78
C ILE A 423 -24.06 -21.65 -16.77
N GLU A 424 -23.05 -22.47 -17.01
CA GLU A 424 -22.64 -23.52 -16.08
C GLU A 424 -21.18 -23.30 -15.71
N LEU A 425 -20.93 -23.30 -14.41
CA LEU A 425 -19.63 -23.19 -13.77
C LEU A 425 -19.28 -24.56 -13.20
N LYS A 426 -18.07 -25.07 -13.49
CA LYS A 426 -17.57 -26.29 -12.86
C LYS A 426 -16.06 -26.26 -12.65
N LEU A 427 -15.61 -26.54 -11.43
CA LEU A 427 -14.20 -26.68 -11.12
C LEU A 427 -13.71 -28.12 -11.39
N HIS A 428 -12.59 -28.27 -12.10
CA HIS A 428 -11.93 -29.56 -12.28
C HIS A 428 -10.43 -29.38 -12.51
N SER A 429 -9.59 -30.10 -11.76
CA SER A 429 -8.12 -30.12 -11.91
C SER A 429 -7.47 -28.72 -12.01
N GLN A 430 -7.73 -27.83 -11.03
CA GLN A 430 -7.25 -26.43 -11.03
C GLN A 430 -7.67 -25.60 -12.26
N LYS A 431 -8.75 -26.00 -12.93
CA LYS A 431 -9.39 -25.24 -14.00
C LYS A 431 -10.83 -24.90 -13.64
N ILE A 432 -11.18 -23.64 -13.81
CA ILE A 432 -12.56 -23.18 -13.81
C ILE A 432 -13.08 -23.36 -15.24
N ASN A 433 -14.03 -24.28 -15.42
CA ASN A 433 -14.69 -24.49 -16.70
C ASN A 433 -16.00 -23.72 -16.72
N LEU A 434 -16.20 -22.95 -17.78
CA LEU A 434 -17.40 -22.16 -18.05
C LEU A 434 -18.03 -22.69 -19.33
N ASN A 435 -19.32 -23.00 -19.28
CA ASN A 435 -20.12 -23.32 -20.46
C ASN A 435 -21.26 -22.30 -20.58
N VAL A 436 -21.49 -21.79 -21.78
CA VAL A 436 -22.57 -20.85 -22.09
C VAL A 436 -23.39 -21.40 -23.26
N TRP A 437 -24.66 -21.69 -23.01
CA TRP A 437 -25.61 -22.07 -24.05
C TRP A 437 -26.44 -20.87 -24.49
N THR A 438 -26.55 -20.65 -25.79
CA THR A 438 -27.38 -19.60 -26.41
C THR A 438 -27.68 -19.97 -27.88
N SER A 439 -28.59 -19.25 -28.53
CA SER A 439 -28.92 -19.44 -29.94
C SER A 439 -27.82 -18.93 -30.89
N ASP A 440 -26.95 -18.03 -30.42
CA ASP A 440 -25.89 -17.39 -31.20
C ASP A 440 -24.50 -17.55 -30.54
N LEU A 441 -23.61 -18.29 -31.21
CA LEU A 441 -22.22 -18.49 -30.76
C LEU A 441 -21.43 -17.19 -30.61
N LYS A 442 -21.81 -16.10 -31.30
CA LYS A 442 -21.18 -14.78 -31.11
C LYS A 442 -21.46 -14.21 -29.73
N GLN A 443 -22.69 -14.40 -29.25
CA GLN A 443 -23.10 -14.00 -27.90
C GLN A 443 -22.41 -14.86 -26.84
N ALA A 444 -22.33 -16.18 -27.07
CA ALA A 444 -21.60 -17.09 -26.18
C ALA A 444 -20.13 -16.66 -26.03
N THR A 445 -19.46 -16.42 -27.16
CA THR A 445 -18.06 -16.00 -27.22
C THR A 445 -17.82 -14.69 -26.49
N GLY A 446 -18.65 -13.67 -26.72
CA GLY A 446 -18.52 -12.38 -26.04
C GLY A 446 -18.79 -12.46 -24.53
N PHE A 447 -19.80 -13.24 -24.14
CA PHE A 447 -20.14 -13.39 -22.73
C PHE A 447 -19.10 -14.20 -21.95
N LEU A 448 -18.57 -15.28 -22.55
CA LEU A 448 -17.44 -16.05 -21.99
C LEU A 448 -16.21 -15.18 -21.79
N ALA A 449 -15.84 -14.35 -22.79
CA ALA A 449 -14.71 -13.43 -22.67
C ALA A 449 -14.89 -12.44 -21.51
N TYR A 450 -16.11 -11.92 -21.33
CA TYR A 450 -16.44 -11.00 -20.25
C TYR A 450 -16.32 -11.66 -18.87
N ILE A 451 -16.98 -12.80 -18.66
CA ILE A 451 -16.92 -13.54 -17.39
C ILE A 451 -15.49 -13.96 -17.08
N LYS A 452 -14.78 -14.49 -18.08
CA LYS A 452 -13.38 -14.91 -17.95
C LYS A 452 -12.48 -13.76 -17.48
N ASN A 453 -12.68 -12.56 -18.02
CA ASN A 453 -11.90 -11.39 -17.60
C ASN A 453 -12.20 -11.00 -16.14
N LEU A 454 -13.47 -10.99 -15.72
CA LEU A 454 -13.86 -10.69 -14.34
C LEU A 454 -13.23 -11.67 -13.34
N ILE A 455 -13.30 -12.97 -13.65
CA ILE A 455 -12.74 -14.03 -12.81
C ILE A 455 -11.22 -13.92 -12.77
N ASN A 456 -10.55 -13.70 -13.91
CA ASN A 456 -9.08 -13.54 -13.95
C ASN A 456 -8.60 -12.38 -13.08
N ILE A 457 -9.23 -11.22 -13.17
CA ILE A 457 -8.87 -10.04 -12.35
C ILE A 457 -9.02 -10.37 -10.87
N SER A 458 -10.12 -11.01 -10.49
CA SER A 458 -10.41 -11.35 -9.10
C SER A 458 -9.44 -12.40 -8.56
N ILE A 459 -9.10 -13.42 -9.35
CA ILE A 459 -8.09 -14.43 -9.00
C ILE A 459 -6.70 -13.79 -8.88
N GLU A 460 -6.30 -12.89 -9.78
CA GLU A 460 -5.02 -12.18 -9.65
C GLU A 460 -4.95 -11.34 -8.37
N ASN A 461 -6.05 -10.68 -8.00
CA ASN A 461 -6.12 -9.91 -6.78
C ASN A 461 -6.02 -10.80 -5.53
N ALA A 462 -6.73 -11.93 -5.51
CA ALA A 462 -6.63 -12.91 -4.42
C ALA A 462 -5.19 -13.43 -4.25
N LYS A 463 -4.49 -13.78 -5.35
CA LYS A 463 -3.08 -14.17 -5.29
C LYS A 463 -2.18 -13.10 -4.70
N ARG A 464 -2.33 -11.84 -5.15
CA ARG A 464 -1.53 -10.71 -4.65
C ARG A 464 -1.81 -10.45 -3.18
N PHE A 465 -3.04 -10.69 -2.73
CA PHE A 465 -3.46 -10.54 -1.36
C PHE A 465 -2.86 -11.63 -0.47
N GLN A 466 -2.88 -12.89 -0.91
CA GLN A 466 -2.26 -14.01 -0.19
C GLN A 466 -0.74 -13.82 -0.02
N ILE A 467 -0.02 -13.42 -1.08
CA ILE A 467 1.42 -13.10 -1.01
C ILE A 467 1.71 -11.97 0.00
N LYS A 468 0.82 -10.99 0.14
CA LYS A 468 0.98 -9.93 1.14
C LYS A 468 0.76 -10.45 2.55
N ALA A 469 -0.24 -11.29 2.77
CA ALA A 469 -0.51 -11.92 4.06
C ALA A 469 0.68 -12.79 4.50
N GLU A 470 1.21 -13.63 3.61
CA GLU A 470 2.40 -14.46 3.85
C GLU A 470 3.61 -13.63 4.29
N LYS A 471 3.89 -12.52 3.62
CA LYS A 471 4.99 -11.61 4.00
C LYS A 471 4.83 -11.00 5.40
N VAL A 472 3.59 -10.74 5.83
CA VAL A 472 3.33 -10.27 7.20
C VAL A 472 3.50 -11.43 8.19
N GLY A 473 3.09 -12.64 7.82
CA GLY A 473 3.38 -13.86 8.59
C GLY A 473 4.89 -14.13 8.76
N GLU A 474 5.68 -13.98 7.70
CA GLU A 474 7.16 -14.09 7.76
C GLU A 474 7.76 -13.09 8.75
N LYS A 475 7.25 -11.85 8.77
CA LYS A 475 7.70 -10.84 9.74
C LYS A 475 7.40 -11.22 11.18
N ILE A 476 6.24 -11.83 11.44
CA ILE A 476 5.90 -12.35 12.77
C ILE A 476 6.87 -13.45 13.18
N LEU A 477 7.21 -14.35 12.26
CA LEU A 477 8.20 -15.39 12.50
C LEU A 477 9.59 -14.80 12.81
N ASP A 478 10.03 -13.83 12.02
CA ASP A 478 11.29 -13.11 12.28
C ASP A 478 11.29 -12.45 13.67
N CYS A 479 10.16 -11.90 14.14
CA CYS A 479 10.06 -11.35 15.50
C CYS A 479 10.23 -12.42 16.59
N PHE A 480 9.69 -13.64 16.39
CA PHE A 480 9.89 -14.73 17.33
C PHE A 480 11.36 -15.13 17.40
N GLU A 481 12.01 -15.32 16.25
CA GLU A 481 13.43 -15.65 16.20
C GLU A 481 14.33 -14.55 16.76
N LEU A 482 13.97 -13.27 16.54
CA LEU A 482 14.65 -12.13 17.16
C LEU A 482 14.50 -12.13 18.68
N SER A 483 13.30 -12.47 19.18
CA SER A 483 13.05 -12.56 20.62
C SER A 483 13.95 -13.62 21.29
N ASP A 484 14.14 -14.77 20.64
CA ASP A 484 15.04 -15.82 21.13
C ASP A 484 16.50 -15.34 21.17
N ARG A 485 16.98 -14.65 20.13
CA ARG A 485 18.34 -14.10 20.09
C ARG A 485 18.57 -12.99 21.11
N VAL A 486 17.60 -12.11 21.30
CA VAL A 486 17.64 -11.04 22.31
C VAL A 486 17.68 -11.63 23.73
N LYS A 487 16.93 -12.71 23.97
CA LYS A 487 16.99 -13.46 25.23
C LYS A 487 18.36 -14.11 25.46
N GLU A 488 18.92 -14.76 24.44
CA GLU A 488 20.26 -15.36 24.50
C GLU A 488 21.33 -14.30 24.80
N LEU A 489 21.26 -13.16 24.13
CA LEU A 489 22.16 -12.02 24.38
C LEU A 489 22.07 -11.52 25.83
N ASN A 490 20.86 -11.49 26.41
CA ASN A 490 20.70 -11.10 27.81
C ASN A 490 21.42 -12.08 28.76
N VAL A 491 21.32 -13.39 28.49
CA VAL A 491 21.99 -14.44 29.27
C VAL A 491 23.51 -14.31 29.17
N GLU A 492 24.05 -14.03 27.99
CA GLU A 492 25.49 -13.76 27.83
C GLU A 492 25.94 -12.52 28.64
N CYS A 493 25.09 -11.49 28.71
CA CYS A 493 25.36 -10.33 29.56
C CYS A 493 25.31 -10.68 31.06
N GLU A 494 24.33 -11.49 31.50
CA GLU A 494 24.22 -11.99 32.89
C GLU A 494 25.48 -12.77 33.29
N ASN A 495 25.97 -13.65 32.40
CA ASN A 495 27.16 -14.48 32.63
C ASN A 495 28.49 -13.72 32.47
N ARG A 496 28.44 -12.42 32.12
CA ARG A 496 29.62 -11.59 31.83
C ARG A 496 30.53 -12.26 30.80
N ALA A 497 29.94 -12.71 29.71
CA ALA A 497 30.61 -13.44 28.64
C ALA A 497 31.68 -12.61 27.89
N SER A 498 32.37 -13.26 26.96
CA SER A 498 33.35 -12.58 26.12
C SER A 498 32.65 -11.56 25.21
N VAL A 499 33.29 -10.42 24.98
CA VAL A 499 32.74 -9.38 24.10
C VAL A 499 32.59 -9.89 22.66
N SER A 500 33.42 -10.86 22.24
CA SER A 500 33.31 -11.51 20.94
C SER A 500 31.97 -12.25 20.77
N ASP A 501 31.53 -12.98 21.79
CA ASP A 501 30.27 -13.74 21.76
C ASP A 501 29.06 -12.79 21.76
N ILE A 502 29.13 -11.73 22.57
CA ILE A 502 28.12 -10.66 22.62
C ILE A 502 28.03 -9.95 21.26
N LEU A 503 29.16 -9.61 20.63
CA LEU A 503 29.20 -8.96 19.32
C LEU A 503 28.63 -9.85 18.21
N LEU A 504 28.85 -11.18 18.28
CA LEU A 504 28.27 -12.12 17.34
C LEU A 504 26.73 -12.04 17.38
N LEU A 505 26.14 -12.14 18.57
CA LEU A 505 24.69 -12.06 18.77
C LEU A 505 24.13 -10.69 18.37
N ILE A 506 24.79 -9.60 18.75
CA ILE A 506 24.41 -8.23 18.35
C ILE A 506 24.41 -8.10 16.82
N ASN A 507 25.41 -8.66 16.14
CA ASN A 507 25.49 -8.61 14.68
C ASN A 507 24.38 -9.45 14.02
N GLU A 508 24.09 -10.65 14.53
CA GLU A 508 22.97 -11.47 14.06
C GLU A 508 21.63 -10.75 14.20
N ILE A 509 21.37 -10.18 15.39
CA ILE A 509 20.19 -9.38 15.69
C ILE A 509 20.10 -8.19 14.73
N GLY A 510 21.20 -7.42 14.57
CA GLY A 510 21.24 -6.24 13.72
C GLY A 510 21.01 -6.55 12.23
N VAL A 511 21.55 -7.66 11.71
CA VAL A 511 21.33 -8.10 10.33
C VAL A 511 19.87 -8.49 10.10
N ARG A 512 19.29 -9.28 11.01
CA ARG A 512 17.89 -9.74 10.89
C ARG A 512 16.90 -8.57 11.07
N LEU A 513 17.16 -7.65 12.01
CA LEU A 513 16.38 -6.42 12.15
C LEU A 513 16.43 -5.56 10.89
N ASN A 514 17.60 -5.31 10.32
CA ASN A 514 17.72 -4.51 9.09
C ASN A 514 17.01 -5.16 7.89
N ARG A 515 17.03 -6.49 7.80
CA ARG A 515 16.36 -7.22 6.72
C ARG A 515 14.84 -7.08 6.79
N SER A 516 14.27 -7.29 7.96
CA SER A 516 12.82 -7.45 8.13
C SER A 516 12.12 -6.14 8.58
N PHE A 517 12.87 -5.25 9.25
CA PHE A 517 12.41 -4.03 9.90
C PHE A 517 13.45 -2.87 9.81
N PRO A 518 13.82 -2.38 8.61
CA PRO A 518 14.90 -1.39 8.46
C PRO A 518 14.63 -0.03 9.11
N ASP A 519 13.36 0.37 9.26
CA ASP A 519 12.97 1.72 9.72
C ASP A 519 12.63 1.79 11.22
N VAL A 520 13.00 0.79 12.03
CA VAL A 520 12.69 0.76 13.47
C VAL A 520 13.85 1.26 14.32
N THR A 521 13.52 2.00 15.38
CA THR A 521 14.51 2.62 16.29
C THR A 521 15.45 1.62 16.98
N ILE A 522 15.09 0.33 17.00
CA ILE A 522 15.93 -0.74 17.56
C ILE A 522 17.24 -0.87 16.76
N VAL A 523 17.20 -0.68 15.44
CA VAL A 523 18.36 -0.82 14.54
C VAL A 523 19.48 0.13 14.96
N ASP A 524 19.13 1.39 15.24
CA ASP A 524 20.10 2.41 15.67
C ASP A 524 20.71 2.07 17.03
N SER A 525 19.91 1.61 18.00
CA SER A 525 20.41 1.24 19.33
C SER A 525 21.35 0.03 19.27
N VAL A 526 20.99 -1.01 18.51
CA VAL A 526 21.84 -2.19 18.28
C VAL A 526 23.15 -1.80 17.59
N GLY A 527 23.08 -0.91 16.58
CA GLY A 527 24.25 -0.39 15.89
C GLY A 527 25.19 0.39 16.82
N ASN A 528 24.64 1.26 17.67
CA ASN A 528 25.41 2.04 18.63
C ASN A 528 26.13 1.15 19.65
N TRP A 529 25.46 0.10 20.14
CA TRP A 529 26.08 -0.86 21.06
C TRP A 529 27.18 -1.68 20.39
N LYS A 530 26.97 -2.08 19.14
CA LYS A 530 28.01 -2.73 18.35
C LYS A 530 29.26 -1.85 18.26
N GLU A 531 29.11 -0.60 17.83
CA GLU A 531 30.22 0.34 17.70
C GLU A 531 30.90 0.62 19.05
N ASN A 532 30.11 0.76 20.12
CA ASN A 532 30.63 0.96 21.47
C ASN A 532 31.51 -0.21 21.93
N LEU A 533 31.06 -1.45 21.72
CA LEU A 533 31.80 -2.64 22.13
C LEU A 533 33.05 -2.84 21.27
N GLU A 534 32.97 -2.64 19.95
CA GLU A 534 34.11 -2.73 19.03
C GLU A 534 35.20 -1.69 19.33
N THR A 535 34.81 -0.49 19.78
CA THR A 535 35.74 0.62 20.04
C THR A 535 36.41 0.53 21.40
N ASN A 536 35.68 0.06 22.42
CA ASN A 536 36.15 0.15 23.82
C ASN A 536 36.73 -1.15 24.38
N PHE A 537 36.64 -2.27 23.67
CA PHE A 537 37.12 -3.57 24.12
C PHE A 537 38.06 -4.21 23.11
N ARG A 538 39.04 -4.96 23.61
CA ARG A 538 39.96 -5.75 22.78
C ARG A 538 39.38 -7.15 22.52
N PRO A 539 39.78 -7.82 21.42
CA PRO A 539 39.38 -9.21 21.17
C PRO A 539 39.76 -10.13 22.34
N GLY A 540 38.78 -10.88 22.85
CA GLY A 540 38.94 -11.81 23.97
C GLY A 540 38.75 -11.22 25.37
N GLU A 541 38.47 -9.91 25.48
CA GLU A 541 38.06 -9.31 26.76
C GLU A 541 36.61 -9.71 27.13
N PHE A 542 36.33 -9.73 28.42
CA PHE A 542 34.99 -9.97 28.96
C PHE A 542 34.27 -8.66 29.25
N ILE A 543 32.95 -8.64 29.09
CA ILE A 543 32.17 -7.43 29.35
C ILE A 543 32.22 -7.07 30.85
N ASN A 544 32.51 -5.80 31.14
CA ASN A 544 32.51 -5.33 32.52
C ASN A 544 31.08 -5.18 33.07
N GLU A 545 30.94 -5.16 34.40
CA GLU A 545 29.63 -5.13 35.07
C GLU A 545 28.78 -3.91 34.66
N SER A 546 29.38 -2.72 34.55
CA SER A 546 28.65 -1.48 34.22
C SER A 546 28.07 -1.54 32.80
N ASN A 547 28.86 -1.97 31.82
CA ASN A 547 28.42 -2.10 30.43
C ASN A 547 27.42 -3.23 30.25
N ALA A 548 27.60 -4.35 30.97
CA ALA A 548 26.66 -5.45 30.91
C ALA A 548 25.28 -5.05 31.46
N ILE A 549 25.20 -4.32 32.58
CA ILE A 549 23.94 -3.79 33.13
C ILE A 549 23.28 -2.82 32.15
N LYS A 550 24.05 -1.88 31.58
CA LYS A 550 23.52 -0.93 30.58
C LYS A 550 22.99 -1.64 29.33
N LEU A 551 23.69 -2.67 28.87
CA LEU A 551 23.25 -3.46 27.72
C LEU A 551 22.01 -4.31 28.04
N GLN A 552 21.93 -4.93 29.23
CA GLN A 552 20.73 -5.65 29.69
C GLN A 552 19.48 -4.75 29.69
N PHE A 553 19.61 -3.49 30.14
CA PHE A 553 18.51 -2.53 30.09
C PHE A 553 18.03 -2.27 28.65
N GLU A 554 18.96 -2.03 27.72
CA GLU A 554 18.64 -1.83 26.31
C GLU A 554 18.03 -3.07 25.67
N ILE A 555 18.52 -4.26 26.01
CA ILE A 555 17.96 -5.55 25.59
C ILE A 555 16.50 -5.70 26.04
N LEU A 556 16.15 -5.34 27.28
CA LEU A 556 14.77 -5.37 27.75
C LEU A 556 13.87 -4.43 26.92
N ASN A 557 14.38 -3.25 26.57
CA ASN A 557 13.68 -2.31 25.70
C ASN A 557 13.52 -2.85 24.27
N TRP A 558 14.55 -3.49 23.72
CA TRP A 558 14.49 -4.14 22.41
C TRP A 558 13.47 -5.27 22.41
N PHE A 559 13.46 -6.10 23.46
CA PHE A 559 12.52 -7.20 23.62
C PHE A 559 11.07 -6.69 23.64
N GLN A 560 10.77 -5.65 24.43
CA GLN A 560 9.44 -5.04 24.45
C GLN A 560 9.03 -4.51 23.06
N LYS A 561 9.93 -3.78 22.39
CA LYS A 561 9.64 -3.26 21.04
C LYS A 561 9.42 -4.38 20.01
N ILE A 562 10.14 -5.49 20.10
CA ILE A 562 9.92 -6.67 19.25
C ILE A 562 8.52 -7.25 19.50
N ILE A 563 8.10 -7.40 20.76
CA ILE A 563 6.74 -7.85 21.11
C ILE A 563 5.69 -6.91 20.51
N ASP A 564 5.91 -5.60 20.56
CA ASP A 564 4.99 -4.61 19.98
C ASP A 564 4.94 -4.70 18.46
N LEU A 565 6.08 -4.93 17.79
CA LEU A 565 6.13 -5.22 16.36
C LEU A 565 5.34 -6.50 16.01
N THR A 566 5.45 -7.55 16.81
CA THR A 566 4.67 -8.79 16.62
C THR A 566 3.18 -8.52 16.72
N LYS A 567 2.73 -7.80 17.76
CA LYS A 567 1.32 -7.43 17.96
C LYS A 567 0.77 -6.57 16.82
N ASN A 568 1.55 -5.59 16.36
CA ASN A 568 1.14 -4.72 15.25
C ASN A 568 0.98 -5.51 13.94
N ASN A 569 1.91 -6.43 13.63
CA ASN A 569 1.77 -7.28 12.45
C ASN A 569 0.60 -8.26 12.58
N LEU A 570 0.36 -8.82 13.77
CA LEU A 570 -0.82 -9.65 14.03
C LEU A 570 -2.12 -8.88 13.80
N GLN A 571 -2.23 -7.65 14.31
CA GLN A 571 -3.40 -6.80 14.11
C GLN A 571 -3.65 -6.48 12.62
N VAL A 572 -2.58 -6.31 11.84
CA VAL A 572 -2.71 -6.15 10.38
C VAL A 572 -3.33 -7.40 9.74
N ILE A 573 -2.94 -8.60 10.19
CA ILE A 573 -3.55 -9.84 9.70
C ILE A 573 -5.01 -9.95 10.10
N GLU A 574 -5.33 -9.70 11.37
CA GLU A 574 -6.72 -9.78 11.86
C GLU A 574 -7.64 -8.79 11.15
N SER A 575 -7.19 -7.55 10.91
CA SER A 575 -8.01 -6.49 10.32
C SER A 575 -8.06 -6.49 8.80
N THR A 576 -7.03 -7.04 8.14
CA THR A 576 -6.88 -6.94 6.69
C THR A 576 -6.98 -8.29 5.99
N PHE A 577 -6.69 -9.42 6.66
CA PHE A 577 -6.56 -10.75 6.06
C PHE A 577 -7.43 -11.82 6.77
N GLU A 578 -8.73 -11.55 6.93
CA GLU A 578 -9.70 -12.40 7.67
C GLU A 578 -9.79 -13.86 7.16
N GLU A 579 -9.57 -14.11 5.87
CA GLU A 579 -9.60 -15.46 5.25
C GLU A 579 -8.19 -16.11 5.12
N SER A 580 -7.18 -15.67 5.88
CA SER A 580 -5.82 -16.26 5.78
C SER A 580 -5.67 -17.58 6.54
N ASP A 581 -4.88 -18.51 5.99
CA ASP A 581 -4.53 -19.80 6.63
C ASP A 581 -3.53 -19.66 7.80
N ILE A 582 -3.30 -18.44 8.30
CA ILE A 582 -2.31 -18.16 9.34
C ILE A 582 -2.91 -18.54 10.71
N PRO A 583 -2.22 -19.35 11.54
CA PRO A 583 -2.76 -19.82 12.82
C PRO A 583 -2.72 -18.71 13.89
N LEU A 584 -3.73 -17.84 13.89
CA LEU A 584 -3.79 -16.65 14.75
C LEU A 584 -3.73 -16.98 16.24
N ASP A 585 -4.41 -18.05 16.67
CA ASP A 585 -4.46 -18.43 18.10
C ASP A 585 -3.09 -18.91 18.59
N GLU A 586 -2.36 -19.71 17.80
CA GLU A 586 -0.99 -20.12 18.14
C GLU A 586 -0.03 -18.93 18.25
N ILE A 587 -0.20 -17.93 17.38
CA ILE A 587 0.61 -16.70 17.43
C ILE A 587 0.31 -15.92 18.72
N LYS A 588 -0.98 -15.81 19.12
CA LYS A 588 -1.38 -15.15 20.36
C LYS A 588 -0.81 -15.86 21.59
N ASP A 589 -0.85 -17.19 21.61
CA ASP A 589 -0.28 -17.98 22.70
C ASP A 589 1.24 -17.74 22.81
N LYS A 590 1.96 -17.76 21.69
CA LYS A 590 3.39 -17.42 21.67
C LYS A 590 3.69 -15.99 22.14
N ILE A 591 2.85 -15.00 21.79
CA ILE A 591 3.01 -13.64 22.30
C ILE A 591 2.84 -13.62 23.83
N SER A 592 1.89 -14.38 24.38
CA SER A 592 1.74 -14.51 25.84
C SER A 592 2.99 -15.10 26.49
N GLU A 593 3.56 -16.16 25.89
CA GLU A 593 4.82 -16.77 26.33
C GLU A 593 6.00 -15.78 26.28
N LEU A 594 6.11 -14.98 25.21
CA LEU A 594 7.14 -13.95 25.10
C LEU A 594 7.02 -12.87 26.19
N ASN A 595 5.81 -12.42 26.50
CA ASN A 595 5.60 -11.43 27.58
C ASN A 595 6.05 -12.01 28.94
N LYS A 596 5.75 -13.29 29.19
CA LYS A 596 6.22 -13.98 30.39
C LYS A 596 7.75 -14.09 30.42
N ALA A 597 8.37 -14.50 29.31
CA ALA A 597 9.82 -14.60 29.20
C ALA A 597 10.50 -13.24 29.42
N ARG A 598 9.98 -12.15 28.82
CA ARG A 598 10.50 -10.79 29.04
C ARG A 598 10.41 -10.40 30.51
N LEU A 599 9.28 -10.67 31.17
CA LEU A 599 9.10 -10.37 32.58
C LEU A 599 10.09 -11.15 33.47
N ASP A 600 10.39 -12.39 33.13
CA ASP A 600 11.37 -13.19 33.88
C ASP A 600 12.80 -12.65 33.70
N GLN A 601 13.17 -12.18 32.49
CA GLN A 601 14.44 -11.47 32.26
C GLN A 601 14.50 -10.15 33.04
N GLU A 602 13.39 -9.42 33.12
CA GLU A 602 13.31 -8.18 33.88
C GLU A 602 13.51 -8.42 35.38
N LYS A 603 12.95 -9.50 35.95
CA LYS A 603 13.21 -9.90 37.34
C LYS A 603 14.69 -10.22 37.59
N ASN A 604 15.36 -10.92 36.68
CA ASN A 604 16.79 -11.17 36.79
C ASN A 604 17.59 -9.87 36.81
N TYR A 605 17.27 -8.95 35.89
CA TYR A 605 17.89 -7.63 35.84
C TYR A 605 17.71 -6.85 37.16
N LEU A 606 16.54 -6.94 37.82
CA LEU A 606 16.33 -6.32 39.13
C LEU A 606 17.31 -6.81 40.21
N HIS A 607 17.64 -8.10 40.21
CA HIS A 607 18.63 -8.65 41.14
C HIS A 607 20.02 -8.02 40.91
N ASP A 608 20.38 -7.72 39.66
CA ASP A 608 21.68 -7.14 39.34
C ASP A 608 21.77 -5.67 39.76
N ILE A 609 20.67 -4.91 39.65
CA ILE A 609 20.70 -3.45 39.87
C ILE A 609 20.28 -3.00 41.27
N LEU A 610 19.35 -3.68 41.96
CA LEU A 610 18.81 -3.20 43.24
C LEU A 610 19.83 -3.40 44.36
N LYS A 611 20.28 -2.30 44.99
CA LYS A 611 21.31 -2.31 46.05
C LYS A 611 20.78 -1.93 47.42
N TYR A 612 19.79 -1.03 47.48
CA TYR A 612 19.29 -0.55 48.75
C TYR A 612 17.83 -0.11 48.63
N LEU A 613 17.06 -0.27 49.70
CA LEU A 613 15.70 0.26 49.85
C LEU A 613 15.53 0.88 51.23
N MET A 614 14.82 2.00 51.29
CA MET A 614 14.51 2.73 52.52
C MET A 614 13.05 3.15 52.52
N ILE A 615 12.42 3.08 53.68
CA ILE A 615 11.11 3.67 53.97
C ILE A 615 11.31 4.75 55.02
N ILE A 616 10.85 5.96 54.72
CA ILE A 616 11.05 7.17 55.49
C ILE A 616 9.68 7.74 55.85
N HIS A 617 9.48 8.13 57.10
CA HIS A 617 8.26 8.80 57.52
C HIS A 617 8.24 10.24 57.00
N LYS A 618 7.16 10.65 56.31
CA LYS A 618 7.13 11.94 55.59
C LYS A 618 7.21 13.15 56.52
N ASP A 619 6.52 13.11 57.66
CA ASP A 619 6.45 14.27 58.55
C ASP A 619 7.69 14.46 59.41
N THR A 620 8.36 13.36 59.77
CA THR A 620 9.50 13.38 60.71
C THR A 620 10.84 13.23 60.00
N GLY A 621 10.85 12.74 58.76
CA GLY A 621 12.07 12.44 58.00
C GLY A 621 12.86 11.24 58.54
N LEU A 622 12.34 10.51 59.54
CA LEU A 622 13.02 9.37 60.16
C LEU A 622 12.86 8.12 59.28
N THR A 623 13.95 7.35 59.13
CA THR A 623 13.93 6.07 58.45
C THR A 623 13.19 5.03 59.32
N LEU A 624 12.04 4.56 58.84
CA LEU A 624 11.20 3.55 59.48
C LEU A 624 11.74 2.13 59.26
N PHE A 625 12.23 1.88 58.05
CA PHE A 625 12.74 0.58 57.63
C PHE A 625 13.80 0.76 56.53
N GLU A 626 14.78 -0.13 56.52
CA GLU A 626 15.83 -0.17 55.50
C GLU A 626 16.25 -1.59 55.19
N LYS A 627 16.71 -1.80 53.95
CA LYS A 627 17.30 -3.07 53.53
C LYS A 627 18.41 -2.83 52.52
N GLY A 628 19.60 -3.30 52.89
CA GLY A 628 20.69 -3.50 51.94
C GLY A 628 20.61 -4.84 51.25
N PHE A 629 20.73 -4.84 49.93
CA PHE A 629 20.76 -6.05 49.12
C PHE A 629 22.20 -6.41 48.73
N PHE A 630 22.49 -7.71 48.63
CA PHE A 630 23.77 -8.24 48.17
C PHE A 630 25.01 -7.68 48.90
N GLY A 631 24.87 -7.43 50.21
CA GLY A 631 25.97 -6.95 51.06
C GLY A 631 26.31 -5.47 50.91
N PHE A 632 25.53 -4.70 50.14
CA PHE A 632 25.67 -3.25 50.09
C PHE A 632 25.27 -2.64 51.44
N LYS A 633 26.18 -1.87 52.03
CA LYS A 633 25.95 -1.14 53.28
C LYS A 633 26.01 0.35 53.01
N LEU A 634 25.06 1.06 53.59
CA LEU A 634 24.91 2.50 53.50
C LEU A 634 24.55 3.02 54.88
N ASP A 635 24.92 4.26 55.18
CA ASP A 635 24.51 4.92 56.41
C ASP A 635 23.10 5.52 56.21
N PRO A 636 22.06 4.99 56.88
CA PRO A 636 20.69 5.49 56.75
C PRO A 636 20.54 6.96 57.09
N ASP A 637 21.20 7.42 58.15
CA ASP A 637 20.99 8.75 58.69
C ASP A 637 21.57 9.79 57.72
N LEU A 638 22.69 9.43 57.08
CA LEU A 638 23.31 10.26 56.05
C LEU A 638 22.40 10.38 54.81
N VAL A 639 21.82 9.27 54.35
CA VAL A 639 21.03 9.25 53.10
C VAL A 639 19.61 9.75 53.32
N GLY A 640 18.96 9.40 54.42
CA GLY A 640 17.67 9.95 54.83
C GLY A 640 17.75 11.46 55.03
N GLY A 641 18.79 11.94 55.74
CA GLY A 641 19.04 13.37 55.91
C GLY A 641 19.33 14.09 54.58
N PHE A 642 20.13 13.49 53.71
CA PHE A 642 20.42 14.04 52.37
C PHE A 642 19.16 14.14 51.49
N LEU A 643 18.35 13.08 51.41
CA LEU A 643 17.12 13.07 50.64
C LEU A 643 16.11 14.10 51.18
N THR A 644 16.01 14.22 52.51
CA THR A 644 15.15 15.22 53.16
C THR A 644 15.63 16.64 52.87
N ALA A 645 16.95 16.90 52.95
CA ALA A 645 17.52 18.22 52.66
C ALA A 645 17.32 18.63 51.20
N ILE A 646 17.56 17.71 50.25
CA ILE A 646 17.32 17.94 48.83
C ILE A 646 15.86 18.25 48.53
N GLN A 647 14.93 17.60 49.24
CA GLN A 647 13.49 17.85 49.09
C GLN A 647 13.08 19.20 49.64
N SER A 648 13.56 19.59 50.83
CA SER A 648 13.35 20.94 51.38
C SER A 648 13.84 22.01 50.40
N PHE A 649 15.04 21.81 49.86
CA PHE A 649 15.62 22.68 48.85
C PHE A 649 14.79 22.73 47.55
N GLY A 650 14.28 21.59 47.09
CA GLY A 650 13.40 21.50 45.93
C GLY A 650 12.10 22.28 46.10
N SER A 651 11.42 22.11 47.24
CA SER A 651 10.18 22.81 47.59
C SER A 651 10.39 24.33 47.79
N GLU A 652 11.53 24.73 48.36
CA GLU A 652 11.90 26.15 48.48
C GLU A 652 12.10 26.81 47.11
N ILE A 653 12.70 26.11 46.15
CA ILE A 653 12.94 26.63 44.79
C ILE A 653 11.65 26.66 43.96
N SER A 654 10.82 25.63 44.05
CA SER A 654 9.65 25.48 43.18
C SER A 654 8.44 26.30 43.66
N SER A 655 8.48 26.85 44.88
CA SER A 655 7.37 27.60 45.49
C SER A 655 6.06 26.80 45.63
N THR A 656 6.14 25.49 45.46
CA THR A 656 5.04 24.50 45.53
C THR A 656 5.61 23.23 46.15
N GLU A 657 4.81 22.42 46.84
CA GLU A 657 5.29 21.10 47.28
C GLU A 657 5.65 20.26 46.05
N THR A 658 6.94 20.02 45.84
CA THR A 658 7.43 19.17 44.75
C THR A 658 8.27 18.06 45.34
N SER A 659 7.89 16.81 45.06
CA SER A 659 8.73 15.68 45.40
C SER A 659 9.68 15.30 44.27
N MET A 660 10.96 15.20 44.60
CA MET A 660 11.94 14.58 43.72
C MET A 660 11.56 13.12 43.52
N LYS A 661 11.36 12.71 42.27
CA LYS A 661 11.07 11.31 41.90
C LYS A 661 12.31 10.52 41.54
N LYS A 662 13.30 11.15 40.90
CA LYS A 662 14.48 10.47 40.37
C LYS A 662 15.74 11.31 40.54
N LEU A 663 16.83 10.66 40.93
CA LEU A 663 18.17 11.23 40.95
C LEU A 663 19.13 10.29 40.22
N VAL A 664 19.89 10.80 39.25
CA VAL A 664 20.91 10.04 38.51
C VAL A 664 22.29 10.60 38.85
N TYR A 665 23.20 9.73 39.29
CA TYR A 665 24.59 10.10 39.59
C TYR A 665 25.55 9.00 39.13
N LYS A 666 26.27 9.26 38.04
CA LYS A 666 27.18 8.29 37.39
C LYS A 666 26.45 6.97 37.10
N ASP A 667 26.91 5.86 37.69
CA ASP A 667 26.32 4.53 37.52
C ASP A 667 25.24 4.21 38.57
N PHE A 668 24.89 5.17 39.43
CA PHE A 668 23.85 5.02 40.43
C PHE A 668 22.61 5.83 40.09
N GLN A 669 21.46 5.28 40.44
CA GLN A 669 20.18 5.92 40.30
C GLN A 669 19.37 5.73 41.58
N ILE A 670 18.69 6.79 42.03
CA ILE A 670 17.74 6.73 43.14
C ILE A 670 16.36 6.99 42.56
N GLU A 671 15.43 6.07 42.78
CA GLU A 671 14.00 6.26 42.50
C GLU A 671 13.25 6.43 43.81
N ILE A 672 12.33 7.38 43.86
CA ILE A 672 11.60 7.80 45.06
C ILE A 672 10.12 7.81 44.74
N GLU A 673 9.33 7.16 45.59
CA GLU A 673 7.88 7.14 45.52
C GLU A 673 7.27 7.57 46.86
N ASP A 674 6.29 8.46 46.80
CA ASP A 674 5.57 8.98 47.96
C ASP A 674 4.25 8.23 48.15
N GLY A 675 3.98 7.82 49.38
CA GLY A 675 2.66 7.45 49.89
C GLY A 675 2.02 8.61 50.66
N ASP A 676 0.95 8.31 51.37
CA ASP A 676 0.25 9.28 52.22
C ASP A 676 1.11 9.67 53.44
N TYR A 677 1.67 8.68 54.13
CA TYR A 677 2.44 8.80 55.38
C TYR A 677 3.94 8.47 55.22
N VAL A 678 4.29 7.63 54.25
CA VAL A 678 5.67 7.18 54.05
C VAL A 678 6.20 7.55 52.67
N ARG A 679 7.52 7.61 52.58
CA ARG A 679 8.29 7.77 51.34
C ARG A 679 9.19 6.57 51.19
N ALA A 680 9.19 5.95 50.03
CA ALA A 680 10.14 4.89 49.71
C ALA A 680 11.21 5.40 48.76
N ALA A 681 12.45 5.02 49.00
CA ALA A 681 13.58 5.28 48.11
C ALA A 681 14.32 3.97 47.81
N ILE A 682 14.61 3.71 46.54
CA ILE A 682 15.47 2.60 46.11
C ILE A 682 16.73 3.14 45.45
N ILE A 683 17.86 2.49 45.75
CA ILE A 683 19.16 2.80 45.16
C ILE A 683 19.54 1.67 44.22
N LEU A 684 19.81 2.04 42.98
CA LEU A 684 20.09 1.15 41.87
C LEU A 684 21.50 1.40 41.34
N LYS A 685 22.19 0.34 40.96
CA LYS A 685 23.44 0.38 40.20
C LYS A 685 23.15 0.16 38.72
N GLY A 686 22.35 1.03 38.13
CA GLY A 686 21.82 0.88 36.78
C GLY A 686 20.51 1.63 36.60
N GLU A 687 19.93 1.49 35.42
CA GLU A 687 18.69 2.19 35.05
C GLU A 687 17.47 1.42 35.55
N SER A 688 16.50 2.12 36.15
CA SER A 688 15.23 1.55 36.58
C SER A 688 14.33 1.21 35.39
N THR A 689 13.59 0.11 35.50
CA THR A 689 12.49 -0.18 34.58
C THR A 689 11.15 0.32 35.13
N ILE A 690 10.15 0.47 34.25
CA ILE A 690 8.77 0.84 34.63
C ILE A 690 8.17 -0.19 35.59
N TYR A 691 8.50 -1.48 35.40
CA TYR A 691 8.06 -2.56 36.29
C TYR A 691 8.58 -2.36 37.72
N LEU A 692 9.86 -2.00 37.89
CA LEU A 692 10.45 -1.75 39.20
C LEU A 692 9.79 -0.57 39.92
N ILE A 693 9.56 0.53 39.19
CA ILE A 693 8.89 1.71 39.74
C ILE A 693 7.48 1.34 40.22
N LYS A 694 6.72 0.59 39.39
CA LYS A 694 5.40 0.10 39.77
C LYS A 694 5.45 -0.82 41.00
N LYS A 695 6.44 -1.71 41.08
CA LYS A 695 6.68 -2.56 42.26
C LYS A 695 6.95 -1.73 43.51
N LEU A 696 7.75 -0.67 43.41
CA LEU A 696 8.00 0.23 44.53
C LEU A 696 6.71 0.91 45.00
N LEU A 697 5.92 1.45 44.07
CA LEU A 697 4.63 2.06 44.39
C LEU A 697 3.65 1.08 45.03
N ASP A 698 3.54 -0.14 44.50
CA ASP A 698 2.66 -1.17 45.05
C ASP A 698 3.13 -1.60 46.46
N TYR A 699 4.45 -1.60 46.69
CA TYR A 699 5.03 -1.88 48.00
C TYR A 699 4.74 -0.76 49.02
N VAL A 700 4.84 0.51 48.61
CA VAL A 700 4.45 1.67 49.46
C VAL A 700 3.00 1.52 49.92
N LYS A 701 2.08 1.26 48.99
CA LYS A 701 0.65 1.06 49.33
C LYS A 701 0.43 -0.12 50.27
N TYR A 702 1.16 -1.22 50.05
CA TYR A 702 1.12 -2.38 50.93
C TYR A 702 1.60 -2.02 52.34
N PHE A 703 2.74 -1.33 52.45
CA PHE A 703 3.33 -0.92 53.71
C PHE A 703 2.39 0.00 54.51
N GLU A 704 1.82 1.01 53.86
CA GLU A 704 0.87 1.93 54.51
C GLU A 704 -0.39 1.23 54.99
N LYS A 705 -0.93 0.33 54.18
CA LYS A 705 -2.08 -0.48 54.56
C LYS A 705 -1.78 -1.41 55.74
N LYS A 706 -0.59 -2.02 55.76
CA LYS A 706 -0.17 -2.92 56.85
C LYS A 706 -0.01 -2.17 58.17
N TYR A 707 0.45 -0.92 58.13
CA TYR A 707 0.75 -0.10 59.30
C TYR A 707 -0.21 1.10 59.47
N GLU A 708 -1.42 1.01 58.92
CA GLU A 708 -2.39 2.11 58.85
C GLU A 708 -2.75 2.70 60.22
N ASN A 709 -2.73 1.87 61.26
CA ASN A 709 -3.07 2.26 62.63
C ASN A 709 -1.88 2.88 63.38
N GLN A 710 -0.65 2.66 62.91
CA GLN A 710 0.58 3.05 63.58
C GLN A 710 1.24 4.28 62.96
N LEU A 711 1.05 4.52 61.66
CA LEU A 711 1.70 5.61 60.91
C LEU A 711 1.19 7.03 61.28
N PRO A 712 -0.12 7.30 61.41
CA PRO A 712 -0.61 8.68 61.62
C PRO A 712 -0.17 9.33 62.94
N GLU A 713 -0.02 8.53 64.00
CA GLU A 713 0.43 8.98 65.33
C GLU A 713 1.70 8.24 65.76
N TRP A 714 2.62 8.00 64.81
CA TRP A 714 3.80 7.20 65.09
C TRP A 714 4.72 7.86 66.15
N SER A 715 4.94 7.18 67.26
CA SER A 715 5.66 7.68 68.44
C SER A 715 7.19 7.53 68.39
N GLY A 716 7.75 7.10 67.25
CA GLY A 716 9.17 6.82 67.10
C GLY A 716 9.60 5.37 67.39
N ASN A 717 8.65 4.47 67.67
CA ASN A 717 8.96 3.06 67.92
C ASN A 717 9.26 2.29 66.62
N LEU A 718 10.54 2.02 66.35
CA LEU A 718 10.99 1.27 65.17
C LEU A 718 10.82 -0.26 65.28
N GLN A 719 10.55 -0.81 66.47
CA GLN A 719 10.45 -2.27 66.67
C GLN A 719 9.31 -2.90 65.85
N ILE A 720 8.27 -2.13 65.55
CA ILE A 720 7.08 -2.57 64.82
C ILE A 720 7.37 -2.92 63.35
N PHE A 721 8.50 -2.44 62.80
CA PHE A 721 8.90 -2.66 61.41
C PHE A 721 9.94 -3.78 61.23
N LYS A 722 10.32 -4.48 62.31
CA LYS A 722 11.41 -5.47 62.29
C LYS A 722 11.15 -6.70 61.41
N ASP A 723 9.89 -7.09 61.25
CA ASP A 723 9.52 -8.29 60.47
C ASP A 723 9.40 -8.00 58.96
N GLU A 724 9.62 -6.76 58.54
CA GLU A 724 9.40 -6.31 57.16
C GLU A 724 10.38 -6.92 56.14
N ASP A 725 11.54 -7.40 56.60
CA ASP A 725 12.55 -8.06 55.76
C ASP A 725 12.00 -9.19 54.89
N LYS A 726 11.15 -10.06 55.47
CA LYS A 726 10.59 -11.21 54.76
C LYS A 726 9.53 -10.80 53.75
N ASP A 727 8.72 -9.81 54.10
CA ASP A 727 7.66 -9.31 53.24
C ASP A 727 8.24 -8.57 52.03
N LEU A 728 9.29 -7.78 52.24
CA LEU A 728 10.03 -7.11 51.18
C LEU A 728 10.67 -8.11 50.20
N GLU A 729 11.38 -9.12 50.70
CA GLU A 729 12.02 -10.14 49.85
C GLU A 729 10.98 -10.90 49.03
N ASN A 730 9.84 -11.26 49.63
CA ASN A 730 8.72 -11.84 48.89
C ASN A 730 8.15 -10.86 47.86
N PHE A 731 8.03 -9.58 48.18
CA PHE A 731 7.42 -8.59 47.30
C PHE A 731 8.21 -8.36 46.02
N PHE A 732 9.54 -8.22 46.14
CA PHE A 732 10.44 -7.92 45.02
C PHE A 732 10.97 -9.17 44.33
N PHE A 733 11.17 -10.27 45.06
CA PHE A 733 11.93 -11.42 44.56
C PHE A 733 11.21 -12.77 44.64
N ASN A 734 9.92 -12.82 44.99
CA ASN A 734 9.20 -14.08 45.27
C ASN A 734 9.60 -15.25 44.34
N SER A 735 10.48 -16.09 44.93
CA SER A 735 10.92 -17.42 44.54
C SER A 735 11.60 -17.62 43.17
N ILE A 736 12.76 -17.00 42.93
CA ILE A 736 13.82 -17.69 42.16
C ILE A 736 14.60 -18.55 43.17
N LYS A 737 14.30 -19.86 43.22
CA LYS A 737 15.27 -20.82 43.73
C LYS A 737 16.47 -20.79 42.77
N LYS A 738 17.52 -20.05 43.12
CA LYS A 738 18.86 -20.32 42.57
C LYS A 738 19.31 -21.66 43.15
N ASN A 739 19.39 -22.68 42.30
CA ASN A 739 20.25 -23.84 42.55
C ASN A 739 21.71 -23.42 42.35
#